data_AF-A0A8H5L4P9-F1
#
_entry.id   AF-A0A8H5L4P9-F1
#
_cell.length_a   1.000
_cell.length_b   1.000
_cell.length_c   1.000
_cell.angle_alpha   90.00
_cell.angle_beta   90.00
_cell.angle_gamma   90.00
#
_symmetry.space_group_name_H-M   'P 1'
#
loop_
_entity.id
_entity.type
_entity.pdbx_description
1 polymer ?
#
loop_
_entity_poly.entity_id
_entity_poly.type
_entity_poly.pdbx_seq_one_letter_code
_entity_poly.pdbx_strand_id
1 'polypeptide(L)'
;MAPESSKPSENGVLNDEQELENLVKYVKSVFDSFTADTSVEEMRAGWESLFHGTVPVVKSTTEKIATPEFQGELITASEAKYDRYIVYLHGGGYVIGSVNSYRDFCERLSRSAKARVLVVDYRLAPENPFPAAVDDAAYAYRWVLSQGDNSNCLIGGIKATFLTDWVHTVVIYIIMIMSLFVVFATSNVVGSSDAMFDLLQNAQKLHPVAGNAEGSYLTMKSVEGGFFGLIILGAGFTRSVDPQLSQKAIAANPGSTLIGYLLGGSAWFTIPFCLATTYGLLAAAVEQLPVFPTYPHPMNAFEVASGMAMPYAALAVMGKGGAMAILLMVFMAVTSALSSETMAVTALMTYDVYQAYINPKATGKQLVRFGHCVVPVFGLFVASVAVGLNHAGFNVSFIITAVGVFVVSAFIPQACTIFWGKQGLLAVVGAPIISSAAAIIAWFMVAKHESGYISITTLSGNLALVAGNMTSFAGPIVLTPLLSYIKPQNYDWNLLKEIKQADDADEGTSGIMELSNRTNLEAEETMTTSSDAQTKAENAMLLRARTKAIWASVSLTLVYLLLWPIPMYGTGYVFSKGFFKGWVVVLFLWAFYAASTITLLPLWEGRHSIIAFSRFLFKSKDKTAAETRVILEGLPENQGRLGDGVSHNVTRSEKCVTADVSQ
;
A
#
# COMPACT_ATOMS: atom_id res chain seq x y z
N MET A 1 12.40 -6.92 81.79
CA MET A 1 13.73 -6.80 81.13
C MET A 1 13.62 -7.45 79.77
N ALA A 2 13.30 -6.66 78.76
CA ALA A 2 13.45 -7.01 77.35
C ALA A 2 14.73 -6.30 76.86
N PRO A 3 15.66 -6.98 76.17
CA PRO A 3 16.74 -6.29 75.49
C PRO A 3 16.42 -6.15 73.99
N GLU A 4 16.30 -4.88 73.63
CA GLU A 4 16.81 -4.19 72.45
C GLU A 4 16.48 -4.65 71.03
N SER A 5 15.87 -3.68 70.35
CA SER A 5 15.62 -3.51 68.93
C SER A 5 16.84 -3.72 68.03
N SER A 6 16.71 -4.61 67.05
CA SER A 6 17.32 -4.43 65.73
C SER A 6 16.24 -3.97 64.75
N LYS A 7 16.50 -2.83 64.10
CA LYS A 7 15.64 -2.18 63.10
C LYS A 7 15.24 -3.16 61.97
N PRO A 8 14.07 -2.97 61.33
CA PRO A 8 13.82 -3.61 60.05
C PRO A 8 14.87 -3.08 59.07
N SER A 9 15.62 -3.98 58.43
CA SER A 9 16.46 -3.59 57.30
C SER A 9 15.55 -3.01 56.21
N GLU A 10 15.70 -1.72 55.95
CA GLU A 10 15.14 -1.05 54.78
C GLU A 10 15.52 -1.82 53.50
N ASN A 11 14.54 -1.91 52.60
CA ASN A 11 14.68 -2.18 51.16
C ASN A 11 15.23 -3.56 50.75
N GLY A 12 14.30 -4.53 50.64
CA GLY A 12 14.42 -5.63 49.69
C GLY A 12 13.50 -5.38 48.50
N VAL A 13 13.73 -4.31 47.74
CA VAL A 13 13.13 -4.16 46.41
C VAL A 13 13.67 -5.34 45.59
N LEU A 14 12.83 -6.32 45.27
CA LEU A 14 13.16 -7.31 44.26
C LEU A 14 13.46 -6.51 42.99
N ASN A 15 14.63 -6.70 42.38
CA ASN A 15 14.91 -6.12 41.08
C ASN A 15 13.78 -6.51 40.12
N ASP A 16 13.31 -5.56 39.30
CA ASP A 16 12.25 -5.75 38.29
C ASP A 16 12.45 -7.02 37.42
N GLU A 17 13.71 -7.44 37.28
CA GLU A 17 14.14 -8.65 36.58
C GLU A 17 13.64 -9.95 37.24
N GLN A 18 13.62 -10.04 38.57
CA GLN A 18 13.23 -11.23 39.32
C GLN A 18 11.70 -11.43 39.36
N GLU A 19 10.94 -10.33 39.43
CA GLU A 19 9.48 -10.36 39.30
C GLU A 19 9.04 -10.76 37.89
N LEU A 20 9.73 -10.21 36.88
CA LEU A 20 9.54 -10.57 35.49
C LEU A 20 9.80 -12.07 35.26
N GLU A 21 10.88 -12.62 35.82
CA GLU A 21 11.18 -14.05 35.73
C GLU A 21 10.10 -14.94 36.35
N ASN A 22 9.51 -14.54 37.47
CA ASN A 22 8.46 -15.31 38.15
C ASN A 22 7.14 -15.26 37.37
N LEU A 23 6.80 -14.10 36.80
CA LEU A 23 5.66 -13.95 35.89
C LEU A 23 5.84 -14.82 34.63
N VAL A 24 7.07 -14.83 34.08
CA VAL A 24 7.48 -15.62 32.90
C VAL A 24 7.65 -17.13 33.20
N LYS A 25 7.49 -17.55 34.45
CA LYS A 25 7.35 -18.97 34.81
C LYS A 25 5.89 -19.36 34.98
N TYR A 26 5.10 -18.49 35.60
CA TYR A 26 3.68 -18.70 35.84
C TYR A 26 2.86 -18.75 34.55
N VAL A 27 3.11 -17.84 33.61
CA VAL A 27 2.36 -17.81 32.35
C VAL A 27 2.70 -19.04 31.48
N LYS A 28 3.95 -19.49 31.51
CA LYS A 28 4.51 -20.65 30.82
C LYS A 28 3.85 -21.91 31.35
N SER A 29 3.75 -22.06 32.68
CA SER A 29 3.16 -23.25 33.29
C SER A 29 1.68 -23.44 32.92
N VAL A 30 0.91 -22.36 32.79
CA VAL A 30 -0.49 -22.43 32.38
C VAL A 30 -0.62 -22.89 30.93
N PHE A 31 0.17 -22.34 30.01
CA PHE A 31 0.07 -22.73 28.61
C PHE A 31 0.76 -24.06 28.28
N ASP A 32 1.81 -24.43 29.02
CA ASP A 32 2.44 -25.75 28.93
C ASP A 32 1.49 -26.86 29.44
N SER A 33 0.46 -26.50 30.22
CA SER A 33 -0.61 -27.42 30.62
C SER A 33 -1.62 -27.72 29.49
N PHE A 34 -1.59 -26.96 28.38
CA PHE A 34 -2.47 -27.19 27.23
C PHE A 34 -1.82 -28.15 26.24
N THR A 35 -2.35 -29.36 26.18
CA THR A 35 -1.90 -30.46 25.32
C THR A 35 -3.00 -30.87 24.33
N ALA A 36 -2.69 -31.76 23.39
CA ALA A 36 -3.67 -32.23 22.40
C ALA A 36 -4.90 -32.91 23.02
N ASP A 37 -4.78 -33.41 24.25
CA ASP A 37 -5.85 -34.10 24.99
C ASP A 37 -6.58 -33.18 25.98
N THR A 38 -6.15 -31.92 26.11
CA THR A 38 -6.75 -30.95 27.05
C THR A 38 -8.11 -30.49 26.54
N SER A 39 -9.12 -30.54 27.41
CA SER A 39 -10.47 -30.12 27.06
C SER A 39 -10.57 -28.60 26.84
N VAL A 40 -11.58 -28.16 26.09
CA VAL A 40 -11.82 -26.72 25.85
C VAL A 40 -12.11 -25.99 27.16
N GLU A 41 -12.79 -26.64 28.09
CA GLU A 41 -13.09 -26.13 29.42
C GLU A 41 -11.82 -25.91 30.26
N GLU A 42 -10.88 -26.86 30.23
CA GLU A 42 -9.57 -26.71 30.90
C GLU A 42 -8.73 -25.61 30.25
N MET A 43 -8.78 -25.47 28.92
CA MET A 43 -8.10 -24.39 28.20
C MET A 43 -8.69 -23.02 28.57
N ARG A 44 -10.02 -22.92 28.73
CA ARG A 44 -10.68 -21.68 29.18
C ARG A 44 -10.33 -21.35 30.63
N ALA A 45 -10.35 -22.33 31.54
CA ALA A 45 -9.99 -22.12 32.94
C ALA A 45 -8.51 -21.73 33.13
N GLY A 46 -7.61 -22.37 32.37
CA GLY A 46 -6.21 -21.98 32.32
C GLY A 46 -6.05 -20.57 31.77
N TRP A 47 -6.74 -20.24 30.67
CA TRP A 47 -6.66 -18.91 30.06
C TRP A 47 -7.10 -17.81 31.05
N GLU A 48 -8.17 -18.02 31.80
CA GLU A 48 -8.59 -17.11 32.88
C GLU A 48 -7.53 -16.95 33.97
N SER A 49 -6.88 -18.04 34.38
CA SER A 49 -5.88 -18.02 35.46
C SER A 49 -4.65 -17.15 35.15
N LEU A 50 -4.33 -16.92 33.87
CA LEU A 50 -3.24 -16.03 33.41
C LEU A 50 -3.46 -14.57 33.76
N PHE A 51 -4.73 -14.20 33.90
CA PHE A 51 -5.17 -12.83 34.16
C PHE A 51 -5.73 -12.70 35.59
N HIS A 52 -5.87 -13.81 36.32
CA HIS A 52 -6.11 -13.79 37.76
C HIS A 52 -4.85 -13.32 38.50
N GLY A 53 -4.95 -12.17 39.16
CA GLY A 53 -3.87 -11.60 39.97
C GLY A 53 -3.27 -10.30 39.42
N THR A 54 -3.70 -9.81 38.25
CA THR A 54 -3.51 -8.40 37.90
C THR A 54 -4.41 -7.58 38.82
N VAL A 55 -3.88 -7.13 39.95
CA VAL A 55 -4.60 -6.23 40.85
C VAL A 55 -4.82 -4.94 40.07
N PRO A 56 -6.08 -4.54 39.80
CA PRO A 56 -6.33 -3.28 39.13
C PRO A 56 -5.77 -2.17 40.01
N VAL A 57 -4.78 -1.45 39.52
CA VAL A 57 -4.26 -0.25 40.21
C VAL A 57 -5.30 0.89 40.14
N VAL A 58 -6.44 0.69 39.46
CA VAL A 58 -7.39 1.74 39.10
C VAL A 58 -8.83 1.34 39.43
N LYS A 59 -9.58 2.24 40.08
CA LYS A 59 -11.02 2.11 40.36
C LYS A 59 -11.85 2.44 39.11
N SER A 60 -12.02 1.49 38.18
CA SER A 60 -13.00 1.61 37.11
C SER A 60 -14.36 1.03 37.54
N THR A 61 -15.45 1.52 36.95
CA THR A 61 -16.80 0.95 37.14
C THR A 61 -17.06 -0.05 36.01
N THR A 62 -17.46 -1.27 36.36
CA THR A 62 -17.89 -2.26 35.36
C THR A 62 -19.39 -2.52 35.46
N GLU A 63 -20.07 -2.47 34.31
CA GLU A 63 -21.49 -2.78 34.16
C GLU A 63 -21.66 -3.98 33.23
N LYS A 64 -22.44 -5.00 33.61
CA LYS A 64 -22.75 -6.13 32.72
C LYS A 64 -23.86 -5.76 31.75
N ILE A 65 -23.62 -5.97 30.46
CA ILE A 65 -24.60 -5.76 29.38
C ILE A 65 -25.07 -7.11 28.88
N ALA A 66 -26.37 -7.37 29.04
CA ALA A 66 -27.02 -8.59 28.60
C ALA A 66 -28.20 -8.25 27.69
N THR A 67 -28.06 -8.45 26.37
CA THR A 67 -29.17 -8.32 25.42
C THR A 67 -29.58 -9.70 24.88
N PRO A 68 -30.75 -9.83 24.23
CA PRO A 68 -31.12 -11.07 23.55
C PRO A 68 -30.11 -11.51 22.48
N GLU A 69 -29.38 -10.57 21.88
CA GLU A 69 -28.50 -10.79 20.74
C GLU A 69 -27.02 -10.93 21.11
N PHE A 70 -26.56 -10.30 22.20
CA PHE A 70 -25.17 -10.45 22.65
C PHE A 70 -25.02 -10.21 24.17
N GLN A 71 -23.89 -10.67 24.72
CA GLN A 71 -23.48 -10.44 26.11
C GLN A 71 -22.16 -9.66 26.14
N GLY A 72 -21.88 -8.91 27.21
CA GLY A 72 -20.63 -8.19 27.37
C GLY A 72 -20.52 -7.40 28.66
N GLU A 73 -19.39 -6.73 28.85
CA GLU A 73 -19.15 -5.86 29.99
C GLU A 73 -18.67 -4.48 29.55
N LEU A 74 -19.28 -3.45 30.13
CA LEU A 74 -18.97 -2.07 29.85
C LEU A 74 -18.11 -1.50 30.98
N ILE A 75 -16.84 -1.34 30.66
CA ILE A 75 -15.82 -0.86 31.58
C ILE A 75 -15.66 0.65 31.41
N THR A 76 -15.78 1.39 32.52
CA THR A 76 -15.75 2.85 32.54
C THR A 76 -14.76 3.33 33.59
N ALA A 77 -13.58 3.78 33.16
CA ALA A 77 -12.64 4.46 34.04
C ALA A 77 -13.21 5.79 34.56
N SER A 78 -12.76 6.26 35.73
CA SER A 78 -13.21 7.53 36.33
C SER A 78 -13.06 8.75 35.40
N GLU A 79 -12.05 8.74 34.54
CA GLU A 79 -11.74 9.80 33.58
C GLU A 79 -12.44 9.59 32.21
N ALA A 80 -13.20 8.51 32.04
CA ALA A 80 -13.87 8.18 30.79
C ALA A 80 -15.08 9.08 30.53
N LYS A 81 -15.24 9.49 29.28
CA LYS A 81 -16.44 10.22 28.85
C LYS A 81 -17.53 9.25 28.42
N TYR A 82 -18.76 9.53 28.85
CA TYR A 82 -19.90 8.64 28.62
C TYR A 82 -20.37 8.54 27.16
N ASP A 83 -19.91 9.47 26.31
CA ASP A 83 -20.20 9.56 24.87
C ASP A 83 -19.16 8.82 23.99
N ARG A 84 -18.15 8.19 24.58
CA ARG A 84 -17.08 7.50 23.85
C ARG A 84 -17.08 6.03 24.16
N TYR A 85 -17.10 5.22 23.11
CA TYR A 85 -17.12 3.79 23.23
C TYR A 85 -16.00 3.17 22.41
N ILE A 86 -15.34 2.18 22.99
CA ILE A 86 -14.48 1.25 22.28
C ILE A 86 -15.17 -0.10 22.37
N VAL A 87 -15.59 -0.63 21.23
CA VAL A 87 -15.98 -2.04 21.17
C VAL A 87 -14.71 -2.86 21.12
N TYR A 88 -14.45 -3.61 22.18
CA TYR A 88 -13.29 -4.47 22.32
C TYR A 88 -13.74 -5.92 22.21
N LEU A 89 -13.23 -6.59 21.19
CA LEU A 89 -13.40 -8.02 21.03
C LEU A 89 -12.19 -8.67 21.70
N HIS A 90 -12.42 -9.44 22.77
CA HIS A 90 -11.34 -10.11 23.45
C HIS A 90 -10.61 -11.08 22.51
N GLY A 91 -9.34 -11.37 22.78
CA GLY A 91 -8.60 -12.37 22.01
C GLY A 91 -8.99 -13.80 22.41
N GLY A 92 -8.28 -14.79 21.85
CA GLY A 92 -8.55 -16.21 22.10
C GLY A 92 -9.25 -16.93 20.94
N GLY A 93 -9.22 -16.34 19.74
CA GLY A 93 -9.53 -17.03 18.49
C GLY A 93 -10.97 -17.50 18.35
N TYR A 94 -11.91 -16.87 19.06
CA TYR A 94 -13.32 -17.28 19.16
C TYR A 94 -13.56 -18.63 19.83
N VAL A 95 -12.58 -19.17 20.58
CA VAL A 95 -12.68 -20.47 21.26
C VAL A 95 -12.45 -20.36 22.77
N ILE A 96 -11.55 -19.47 23.19
CA ILE A 96 -11.20 -19.20 24.58
C ILE A 96 -11.14 -17.68 24.84
N GLY A 97 -10.98 -17.29 26.10
CA GLY A 97 -11.04 -15.89 26.51
C GLY A 97 -12.43 -15.48 26.98
N SER A 98 -12.49 -14.51 27.88
CA SER A 98 -13.73 -13.89 28.31
C SER A 98 -13.51 -12.43 28.64
N VAL A 99 -14.61 -11.75 28.93
CA VAL A 99 -14.64 -10.42 29.55
C VAL A 99 -13.75 -10.31 30.80
N ASN A 100 -13.65 -11.36 31.62
CA ASN A 100 -12.84 -11.34 32.84
C ASN A 100 -11.34 -11.32 32.55
N SER A 101 -10.89 -12.17 31.62
CA SER A 101 -9.48 -12.24 31.20
C SER A 101 -8.92 -10.91 30.70
N TYR A 102 -9.74 -10.13 30.01
CA TYR A 102 -9.30 -8.87 29.39
C TYR A 102 -9.67 -7.64 30.20
N ARG A 103 -10.29 -7.81 31.38
CA ARG A 103 -10.79 -6.72 32.22
C ARG A 103 -9.69 -5.71 32.54
N ASP A 104 -8.58 -6.13 33.15
CA ASP A 104 -7.48 -5.21 33.54
C ASP A 104 -6.92 -4.41 32.35
N PHE A 105 -6.72 -5.07 31.21
CA PHE A 105 -6.28 -4.40 29.98
C PHE A 105 -7.31 -3.36 29.51
N CYS A 106 -8.58 -3.74 29.49
CA CYS A 106 -9.67 -2.87 29.08
C CYS A 106 -9.91 -1.72 30.06
N GLU A 107 -9.60 -1.88 31.35
CA GLU A 107 -9.59 -0.81 32.34
C GLU A 107 -8.46 0.20 32.05
N ARG A 108 -7.24 -0.29 31.80
CA ARG A 108 -6.10 0.54 31.40
C ARG A 108 -6.37 1.25 30.07
N LEU A 109 -6.99 0.55 29.12
CA LEU A 109 -7.41 1.10 27.84
C LEU A 109 -8.50 2.16 28.01
N SER A 110 -9.52 1.91 28.83
CA SER A 110 -10.60 2.85 29.14
C SER A 110 -10.04 4.14 29.74
N ARG A 111 -9.07 4.01 30.66
CA ARG A 111 -8.37 5.15 31.26
C ARG A 111 -7.53 5.93 30.25
N SER A 112 -6.70 5.22 29.48
CA SER A 112 -5.76 5.83 28.53
C SER A 112 -6.48 6.53 27.39
N ALA A 113 -7.56 5.91 26.89
CA ALA A 113 -8.40 6.44 25.83
C ALA A 113 -9.47 7.44 26.32
N LYS A 114 -9.69 7.52 27.64
CA LYS A 114 -10.79 8.28 28.28
C LYS A 114 -12.14 7.94 27.64
N ALA A 115 -12.40 6.65 27.44
CA ALA A 115 -13.57 6.11 26.76
C ALA A 115 -14.14 4.91 27.54
N ARG A 116 -15.45 4.68 27.46
CA ARG A 116 -16.06 3.43 27.91
C ARG A 116 -15.59 2.32 26.97
N VAL A 117 -15.22 1.16 27.51
CA VAL A 117 -14.81 0.01 26.71
C VAL A 117 -15.87 -1.06 26.89
N LEU A 118 -16.64 -1.33 25.82
CA LEU A 118 -17.54 -2.48 25.77
C LEU A 118 -16.72 -3.69 25.34
N VAL A 119 -16.42 -4.55 26.31
CA VAL A 119 -15.80 -5.85 26.05
C VAL A 119 -16.93 -6.82 25.72
N VAL A 120 -16.96 -7.34 24.49
CA VAL A 120 -18.03 -8.23 24.03
C VAL A 120 -17.72 -9.66 24.46
N ASP A 121 -18.63 -10.27 25.22
CA ASP A 121 -18.60 -11.69 25.62
C ASP A 121 -19.31 -12.51 24.54
N TYR A 122 -18.68 -12.54 23.37
CA TYR A 122 -19.25 -13.19 22.19
C TYR A 122 -19.25 -14.71 22.37
N ARG A 123 -20.20 -15.39 21.71
CA ARG A 123 -20.31 -16.85 21.80
C ARG A 123 -19.09 -17.54 21.20
N LEU A 124 -18.58 -18.54 21.92
CA LEU A 124 -17.36 -19.26 21.56
C LEU A 124 -17.66 -20.58 20.87
N ALA A 125 -16.77 -20.96 19.96
CA ALA A 125 -16.64 -22.30 19.42
C ALA A 125 -15.95 -23.22 20.46
N PRO A 126 -16.16 -24.54 20.41
CA PRO A 126 -16.91 -25.29 19.40
C PRO A 126 -18.44 -25.24 19.56
N GLU A 127 -18.96 -24.79 20.70
CA GLU A 127 -20.40 -24.79 21.01
C GLU A 127 -21.19 -23.87 20.06
N ASN A 128 -20.57 -22.77 19.63
CA ASN A 128 -21.13 -21.80 18.69
C ASN A 128 -20.11 -21.50 17.57
N PRO A 129 -20.09 -22.27 16.47
CA PRO A 129 -19.13 -22.09 15.39
C PRO A 129 -19.37 -20.81 14.58
N PHE A 130 -18.43 -20.49 13.69
CA PHE A 130 -18.56 -19.37 12.75
C PHE A 130 -19.90 -19.42 12.01
N PRO A 131 -20.66 -18.30 11.90
CA PRO A 131 -20.27 -16.91 12.16
C PRO A 131 -20.70 -16.32 13.52
N ALA A 132 -21.11 -17.12 14.52
CA ALA A 132 -21.79 -16.63 15.73
C ALA A 132 -21.08 -15.46 16.45
N ALA A 133 -19.77 -15.53 16.64
CA ALA A 133 -19.02 -14.45 17.29
C ALA A 133 -18.93 -13.15 16.46
N VAL A 134 -18.97 -13.25 15.13
CA VAL A 134 -18.97 -12.11 14.23
C VAL A 134 -20.33 -11.41 14.26
N ASP A 135 -21.40 -12.19 14.33
CA ASP A 135 -22.75 -11.67 14.49
C ASP A 135 -22.88 -10.95 15.85
N ASP A 136 -22.40 -11.55 16.94
CA ASP A 136 -22.42 -10.94 18.29
C ASP A 136 -21.60 -9.63 18.32
N ALA A 137 -20.45 -9.59 17.64
CA ALA A 137 -19.66 -8.36 17.48
C ALA A 137 -20.40 -7.28 16.69
N ALA A 138 -21.12 -7.65 15.63
CA ALA A 138 -21.94 -6.73 14.84
C ALA A 138 -23.15 -6.22 15.64
N TYR A 139 -23.79 -7.07 16.45
CA TYR A 139 -24.87 -6.67 17.35
C TYR A 139 -24.38 -5.75 18.47
N ALA A 140 -23.23 -6.06 19.08
CA ALA A 140 -22.61 -5.20 20.08
C ALA A 140 -22.27 -3.81 19.52
N TYR A 141 -21.78 -3.75 18.29
CA TYR A 141 -21.54 -2.48 17.59
C TYR A 141 -22.83 -1.68 17.38
N ARG A 142 -23.90 -2.32 16.88
CA ARG A 142 -25.21 -1.65 16.72
C ARG A 142 -25.81 -1.21 18.05
N TRP A 143 -25.61 -1.99 19.11
CA TRP A 143 -26.06 -1.62 20.44
C TRP A 143 -25.33 -0.38 20.94
N VAL A 144 -24.01 -0.29 20.78
CA VAL A 144 -23.24 0.93 21.12
C VAL A 144 -23.77 2.15 20.36
N LEU A 145 -24.08 1.99 19.06
CA LEU A 145 -24.70 3.05 18.26
C LEU A 145 -26.10 3.44 18.77
N SER A 146 -26.84 2.51 19.39
CA SER A 146 -28.15 2.78 19.97
C SER A 146 -28.11 3.45 21.35
N GLN A 147 -26.95 3.51 22.03
CA GLN A 147 -26.79 4.13 23.35
C GLN A 147 -26.81 5.67 23.33
N GLY A 148 -26.99 6.29 22.15
CA GLY A 148 -27.30 7.71 21.98
C GLY A 148 -26.72 8.28 20.69
N ASP A 149 -27.32 9.36 20.17
CA ASP A 149 -27.02 9.97 18.87
C ASP A 149 -25.58 10.52 18.68
N ASN A 150 -24.68 10.38 19.67
CA ASN A 150 -23.31 10.93 19.69
C ASN A 150 -22.20 9.91 20.07
N SER A 151 -22.46 8.59 20.06
CA SER A 151 -21.45 7.58 20.41
C SER A 151 -20.33 7.48 19.36
N ASN A 152 -19.10 7.92 19.69
CA ASN A 152 -17.94 7.78 18.81
C ASN A 152 -17.25 6.42 19.00
N CYS A 153 -17.10 5.62 17.93
CA CYS A 153 -16.46 4.29 17.90
C CYS A 153 -15.32 4.22 16.87
N LEU A 154 -14.17 3.59 17.18
CA LEU A 154 -12.96 3.54 16.34
C LEU A 154 -12.60 2.11 15.87
N ILE A 155 -12.24 1.94 14.58
CA ILE A 155 -11.62 0.72 13.98
C ILE A 155 -10.63 1.10 12.82
N GLY A 156 -9.32 0.75 12.89
CA GLY A 156 -8.32 0.60 11.77
C GLY A 156 -7.63 1.83 11.09
N GLY A 157 -6.27 1.84 10.90
CA GLY A 157 -5.44 2.93 10.29
C GLY A 157 -4.51 2.53 9.10
N ILE A 158 -3.55 3.40 8.67
CA ILE A 158 -2.72 3.31 7.40
C ILE A 158 -2.13 1.92 7.08
N LYS A 159 -1.68 1.17 8.10
CA LYS A 159 -1.12 -0.19 7.89
C LYS A 159 -2.16 -1.19 7.37
N ALA A 160 -3.43 -1.00 7.69
CA ALA A 160 -4.53 -1.81 7.17
C ALA A 160 -4.71 -1.60 5.66
N THR A 161 -4.49 -0.37 5.17
CA THR A 161 -4.60 -0.02 3.74
C THR A 161 -3.60 -0.80 2.88
N PHE A 162 -2.36 -0.99 3.36
CA PHE A 162 -1.36 -1.78 2.64
C PHE A 162 -1.75 -3.26 2.51
N LEU A 163 -2.30 -3.84 3.58
CA LEU A 163 -2.75 -5.24 3.55
C LEU A 163 -3.95 -5.42 2.62
N THR A 164 -4.91 -4.50 2.65
CA THR A 164 -6.05 -4.53 1.74
C THR A 164 -5.62 -4.37 0.29
N ASP A 165 -4.73 -3.43 -0.03
CA ASP A 165 -4.17 -3.24 -1.38
C ASP A 165 -3.48 -4.50 -1.91
N TRP A 166 -2.73 -5.18 -1.05
CA TRP A 166 -2.11 -6.45 -1.41
C TRP A 166 -3.16 -7.53 -1.73
N VAL A 167 -4.21 -7.68 -0.91
CA VAL A 167 -5.31 -8.63 -1.17
C VAL A 167 -6.02 -8.31 -2.50
N HIS A 168 -6.34 -7.04 -2.79
CA HIS A 168 -6.92 -6.65 -4.07
C HIS A 168 -6.06 -7.10 -5.25
N THR A 169 -4.74 -6.89 -5.13
CA THR A 169 -3.78 -7.26 -6.17
C THR A 169 -3.70 -8.78 -6.36
N VAL A 170 -3.74 -9.56 -5.29
CA VAL A 170 -3.77 -11.04 -5.36
C VAL A 170 -4.99 -11.51 -6.17
N VAL A 171 -6.18 -10.96 -5.91
CA VAL A 171 -7.40 -11.31 -6.65
C VAL A 171 -7.27 -10.99 -8.14
N ILE A 172 -6.72 -9.81 -8.48
CA ILE A 172 -6.49 -9.40 -9.87
C ILE A 172 -5.57 -10.41 -10.59
N TYR A 173 -4.46 -10.80 -9.96
CA TYR A 173 -3.51 -11.75 -10.56
C TYR A 173 -4.08 -13.16 -10.72
N ILE A 174 -4.90 -13.63 -9.77
CA ILE A 174 -5.58 -14.93 -9.89
C ILE A 174 -6.48 -14.94 -11.13
N ILE A 175 -7.32 -13.92 -11.28
CA ILE A 175 -8.24 -13.82 -12.42
C ILE A 175 -7.44 -13.68 -13.72
N MET A 176 -6.40 -12.85 -13.75
CA MET A 176 -5.57 -12.66 -14.93
C MET A 176 -4.89 -13.96 -15.40
N ILE A 177 -4.29 -14.73 -14.48
CA ILE A 177 -3.65 -16.01 -14.80
C ILE A 177 -4.69 -17.04 -15.25
N MET A 178 -5.83 -17.13 -14.55
CA MET A 178 -6.93 -17.99 -14.97
C MET A 178 -7.35 -17.68 -16.41
N SER A 179 -7.50 -16.40 -16.76
CA SER A 179 -7.89 -15.98 -18.10
C SER A 179 -6.87 -16.34 -19.17
N LEU A 180 -5.57 -16.26 -18.86
CA LEU A 180 -4.51 -16.70 -19.78
C LEU A 180 -4.67 -18.18 -20.14
N PHE A 181 -4.87 -19.05 -19.14
CA PHE A 181 -5.10 -20.48 -19.39
C PHE A 181 -6.40 -20.73 -20.15
N VAL A 182 -7.49 -20.04 -19.79
CA VAL A 182 -8.76 -20.26 -20.47
C VAL A 182 -8.68 -19.86 -21.95
N VAL A 183 -8.14 -18.68 -22.24
CA VAL A 183 -8.07 -18.17 -23.63
C VAL A 183 -7.08 -18.98 -24.49
N PHE A 184 -5.89 -19.27 -23.97
CA PHE A 184 -4.81 -19.86 -24.76
C PHE A 184 -4.63 -21.37 -24.60
N ALA A 185 -5.40 -22.07 -23.76
CA ALA A 185 -5.25 -23.51 -23.56
C ALA A 185 -6.55 -24.33 -23.48
N THR A 186 -7.67 -23.79 -22.98
CA THR A 186 -8.86 -24.63 -22.68
C THR A 186 -10.16 -24.21 -23.37
N SER A 187 -10.29 -22.98 -23.83
CA SER A 187 -11.52 -22.47 -24.45
C SER A 187 -11.91 -23.24 -25.71
N ASN A 188 -13.21 -23.54 -25.84
CA ASN A 188 -13.75 -24.15 -27.07
C ASN A 188 -13.85 -23.18 -28.25
N VAL A 189 -13.67 -21.88 -28.02
CA VAL A 189 -13.72 -20.83 -29.06
C VAL A 189 -12.32 -20.57 -29.63
N VAL A 190 -11.32 -20.45 -28.76
CA VAL A 190 -9.92 -20.17 -29.12
C VAL A 190 -9.03 -21.35 -28.77
N GLY A 191 -8.81 -21.59 -27.47
CA GLY A 191 -8.20 -22.82 -26.95
C GLY A 191 -6.72 -23.03 -27.25
N SER A 192 -6.10 -22.22 -28.12
CA SER A 192 -4.67 -22.26 -28.40
C SER A 192 -4.15 -20.93 -28.97
N SER A 193 -2.85 -20.67 -28.83
CA SER A 193 -2.17 -19.55 -29.50
C SER A 193 -2.31 -19.61 -31.02
N ASP A 194 -2.32 -20.82 -31.58
CA ASP A 194 -2.37 -21.03 -33.03
C ASP A 194 -3.76 -20.72 -33.58
N ALA A 195 -4.81 -21.12 -32.85
CA ALA A 195 -6.19 -20.76 -33.18
C ALA A 195 -6.46 -19.26 -33.01
N MET A 196 -5.92 -18.62 -31.96
CA MET A 196 -5.99 -17.16 -31.82
C MET A 196 -5.38 -16.45 -33.03
N PHE A 197 -4.20 -16.90 -33.46
CA PHE A 197 -3.53 -16.36 -34.64
C PHE A 197 -4.40 -16.50 -35.90
N ASP A 198 -4.97 -17.68 -36.13
CA ASP A 198 -5.81 -17.94 -37.31
C ASP A 198 -7.11 -17.12 -37.28
N LEU A 199 -7.72 -16.93 -36.10
CA LEU A 199 -8.88 -16.06 -35.92
C LEU A 199 -8.55 -14.60 -36.24
N LEU A 200 -7.43 -14.07 -35.73
CA LEU A 200 -6.98 -12.70 -36.03
C LEU A 200 -6.65 -12.51 -37.52
N GLN A 201 -6.08 -13.52 -38.17
CA GLN A 201 -5.82 -13.52 -39.62
C GLN A 201 -7.11 -13.53 -40.44
N ASN A 202 -8.18 -14.12 -39.92
CA ASN A 202 -9.50 -14.06 -40.55
C ASN A 202 -10.20 -12.73 -40.27
N ALA A 203 -10.12 -12.22 -39.04
CA ALA A 203 -10.66 -10.92 -38.66
C ALA A 203 -10.07 -9.79 -39.53
N GLN A 204 -8.75 -9.76 -39.75
CA GLN A 204 -8.13 -8.71 -40.57
C GLN A 204 -8.56 -8.76 -42.05
N LYS A 205 -8.97 -9.92 -42.57
CA LYS A 205 -9.46 -10.04 -43.95
C LYS A 205 -10.85 -9.43 -44.09
N LEU A 206 -11.66 -9.53 -43.03
CA LEU A 206 -13.00 -8.96 -42.97
C LEU A 206 -12.95 -7.46 -42.64
N HIS A 207 -12.08 -7.09 -41.70
CA HIS A 207 -11.97 -5.75 -41.13
C HIS A 207 -10.49 -5.34 -41.00
N PRO A 208 -9.82 -4.95 -42.10
CA PRO A 208 -8.43 -4.52 -42.04
C PRO A 208 -8.30 -3.19 -41.26
N VAL A 209 -7.26 -3.09 -40.42
CA VAL A 209 -7.02 -1.89 -39.60
C VAL A 209 -6.23 -0.85 -40.37
N ALA A 210 -6.86 0.29 -40.68
CA ALA A 210 -6.19 1.39 -41.39
C ALA A 210 -4.97 1.90 -40.60
N GLY A 211 -3.86 2.15 -41.30
CA GLY A 211 -2.62 2.63 -40.69
C GLY A 211 -1.75 1.53 -40.05
N ASN A 212 -2.22 0.28 -40.00
CA ASN A 212 -1.40 -0.87 -39.58
C ASN A 212 -0.63 -1.46 -40.78
N ALA A 213 0.53 -2.09 -40.52
CA ALA A 213 1.23 -2.87 -41.55
C ALA A 213 0.31 -3.99 -42.08
N GLU A 214 0.06 -3.98 -43.40
CA GLU A 214 -0.84 -4.92 -44.09
C GLU A 214 -2.28 -4.96 -43.50
N GLY A 215 -2.69 -3.93 -42.77
CA GLY A 215 -3.97 -3.93 -42.05
C GLY A 215 -4.05 -4.92 -40.89
N SER A 216 -2.90 -5.47 -40.45
CA SER A 216 -2.86 -6.57 -39.49
C SER A 216 -3.08 -6.12 -38.04
N TYR A 217 -3.75 -6.95 -37.25
CA TYR A 217 -3.80 -6.81 -35.79
C TYR A 217 -2.49 -7.24 -35.10
N LEU A 218 -1.62 -7.95 -35.82
CA LEU A 218 -0.40 -8.55 -35.28
C LEU A 218 0.85 -7.81 -35.78
N THR A 219 0.90 -6.51 -35.53
CA THR A 219 2.05 -5.67 -35.87
C THR A 219 2.22 -4.55 -34.85
N MET A 220 3.47 -4.10 -34.67
CA MET A 220 3.77 -2.91 -33.87
C MET A 220 3.75 -1.63 -34.71
N LYS A 221 3.68 -1.73 -36.05
CA LYS A 221 3.53 -0.56 -36.93
C LYS A 221 2.05 -0.19 -37.01
N SER A 222 1.63 0.74 -36.15
CA SER A 222 0.27 1.27 -36.07
C SER A 222 0.31 2.79 -35.87
N VAL A 223 -0.28 3.56 -36.79
CA VAL A 223 -0.36 5.03 -36.67
C VAL A 223 -1.16 5.43 -35.43
N GLU A 224 -2.35 4.88 -35.27
CA GLU A 224 -3.21 5.14 -34.10
C GLU A 224 -2.56 4.65 -32.80
N GLY A 225 -1.90 3.49 -32.83
CA GLY A 225 -1.12 2.98 -31.69
C GLY A 225 0.04 3.91 -31.31
N GLY A 226 0.68 4.55 -32.29
CA GLY A 226 1.73 5.54 -32.09
C GLY A 226 1.21 6.80 -31.39
N PHE A 227 0.08 7.34 -31.85
CA PHE A 227 -0.57 8.47 -31.18
C PHE A 227 -1.00 8.11 -29.76
N PHE A 228 -1.62 6.95 -29.58
CA PHE A 228 -2.02 6.46 -28.25
C PHE A 228 -0.82 6.29 -27.33
N GLY A 229 0.31 5.80 -27.83
CA GLY A 229 1.57 5.71 -27.09
C GLY A 229 2.06 7.07 -26.59
N LEU A 230 2.01 8.12 -27.42
CA LEU A 230 2.37 9.49 -27.02
C LEU A 230 1.37 10.07 -26.00
N ILE A 231 0.08 9.80 -26.16
CA ILE A 231 -0.95 10.23 -25.21
C ILE A 231 -0.70 9.60 -23.84
N ILE A 232 -0.50 8.28 -23.80
CA ILE A 232 -0.22 7.54 -22.56
C ILE A 232 1.14 7.91 -21.98
N LEU A 233 2.12 8.34 -22.78
CA LEU A 233 3.36 8.90 -22.25
C LEU A 233 3.05 10.14 -21.40
N GLY A 234 2.33 11.12 -21.93
CA GLY A 234 1.97 12.33 -21.18
C GLY A 234 1.03 12.04 -20.01
N ALA A 235 -0.07 11.33 -20.23
CA ALA A 235 -1.01 10.97 -19.19
C ALA A 235 -0.38 10.08 -18.11
N GLY A 236 0.47 9.14 -18.49
CA GLY A 236 1.09 8.17 -17.58
C GLY A 236 2.07 8.80 -16.60
N PHE A 237 2.80 9.85 -17.01
CA PHE A 237 3.73 10.59 -16.15
C PHE A 237 3.05 11.46 -15.09
N THR A 238 1.74 11.72 -15.21
CA THR A 238 0.99 12.41 -14.14
C THR A 238 1.05 11.66 -12.81
N ARG A 239 1.18 10.33 -12.84
CA ARG A 239 1.36 9.51 -11.62
C ARG A 239 2.65 9.82 -10.87
N SER A 240 3.68 10.36 -11.53
CA SER A 240 4.93 10.73 -10.84
C SER A 240 4.77 11.93 -9.92
N VAL A 241 3.72 12.74 -10.11
CA VAL A 241 3.40 13.89 -9.26
C VAL A 241 2.31 13.59 -8.24
N ASP A 242 1.86 12.34 -8.19
CA ASP A 242 0.86 11.85 -7.25
C ASP A 242 1.50 11.62 -5.87
N PRO A 243 0.99 12.27 -4.80
CA PRO A 243 1.51 12.12 -3.45
C PRO A 243 1.37 10.69 -2.91
N GLN A 244 0.41 9.89 -3.39
CA GLN A 244 0.20 8.51 -2.93
C GLN A 244 1.47 7.66 -3.06
N LEU A 245 2.18 7.78 -4.19
CA LEU A 245 3.40 7.00 -4.42
C LEU A 245 4.52 7.39 -3.46
N SER A 246 4.65 8.69 -3.17
CA SER A 246 5.68 9.21 -2.28
C SER A 246 5.41 8.82 -0.83
N GLN A 247 4.16 8.84 -0.38
CA GLN A 247 3.77 8.41 0.96
C GLN A 247 4.08 6.93 1.21
N LYS A 248 3.82 6.06 0.22
CA LYS A 248 4.18 4.64 0.30
C LYS A 248 5.70 4.43 0.38
N ALA A 249 6.49 5.26 -0.31
CA ALA A 249 7.95 5.22 -0.24
C ALA A 249 8.49 5.58 1.15
N ILE A 250 7.93 6.65 1.75
CA ILE A 250 8.37 7.18 3.05
C ILE A 250 8.03 6.22 4.19
N ALA A 251 6.93 5.45 4.06
CA ALA A 251 6.55 4.43 5.03
C ALA A 251 7.44 3.18 5.01
N ALA A 252 8.33 3.02 4.02
CA ALA A 252 9.19 1.85 3.85
C ALA A 252 10.65 2.12 4.28
N ASN A 253 11.38 1.07 4.65
CA ASN A 253 12.80 1.18 4.99
C ASN A 253 13.63 1.58 3.73
N PRO A 254 14.45 2.64 3.77
CA PRO A 254 15.21 3.14 2.61
C PRO A 254 16.05 2.09 1.89
N GLY A 255 16.62 1.13 2.62
CA GLY A 255 17.45 0.04 2.05
C GLY A 255 16.65 -0.97 1.22
N SER A 256 15.38 -1.21 1.58
CA SER A 256 14.48 -2.12 0.87
C SER A 256 13.68 -1.43 -0.23
N THR A 257 13.48 -0.11 -0.11
CA THR A 257 12.68 0.70 -1.04
C THR A 257 13.18 0.57 -2.49
N LEU A 258 14.49 0.62 -2.73
CA LEU A 258 15.03 0.54 -4.10
C LEU A 258 14.66 -0.78 -4.80
N ILE A 259 14.91 -1.92 -4.15
CA ILE A 259 14.64 -3.23 -4.76
C ILE A 259 13.14 -3.41 -4.94
N GLY A 260 12.33 -2.98 -3.96
CA GLY A 260 10.87 -2.97 -4.06
C GLY A 260 10.36 -2.17 -5.26
N TYR A 261 10.89 -0.96 -5.51
CA TYR A 261 10.51 -0.16 -6.68
C TYR A 261 10.96 -0.77 -8.00
N LEU A 262 12.15 -1.39 -8.07
CA LEU A 262 12.62 -2.05 -9.29
C LEU A 262 11.78 -3.29 -9.64
N LEU A 263 11.49 -4.12 -8.64
CA LEU A 263 10.64 -5.31 -8.80
C LEU A 263 9.18 -4.95 -9.09
N GLY A 264 8.64 -3.97 -8.36
CA GLY A 264 7.30 -3.45 -8.62
C GLY A 264 7.18 -2.80 -9.98
N GLY A 265 8.20 -2.04 -10.39
CA GLY A 265 8.26 -1.38 -11.70
C GLY A 265 8.34 -2.36 -12.87
N SER A 266 9.16 -3.42 -12.77
CA SER A 266 9.23 -4.47 -13.80
C SER A 266 7.93 -5.28 -13.88
N ALA A 267 7.28 -5.51 -12.74
CA ALA A 267 6.02 -6.24 -12.66
C ALA A 267 4.80 -5.39 -13.06
N TRP A 268 4.89 -4.06 -13.03
CA TRP A 268 3.80 -3.16 -13.43
C TRP A 268 3.35 -3.36 -14.88
N PHE A 269 4.30 -3.54 -15.81
CA PHE A 269 4.03 -3.76 -17.23
C PHE A 269 3.19 -5.03 -17.49
N THR A 270 3.21 -5.99 -16.57
CA THR A 270 2.52 -7.28 -16.70
C THR A 270 1.02 -7.11 -16.90
N ILE A 271 0.36 -6.26 -16.10
CA ILE A 271 -1.09 -6.10 -16.14
C ILE A 271 -1.55 -5.58 -17.51
N PRO A 272 -1.08 -4.42 -18.02
CA PRO A 272 -1.50 -3.93 -19.33
C PRO A 272 -1.08 -4.90 -20.44
N PHE A 273 0.11 -5.50 -20.36
CA PHE A 273 0.60 -6.45 -21.37
C PHE A 273 -0.28 -7.72 -21.45
N CYS A 274 -0.58 -8.33 -20.31
CA CYS A 274 -1.41 -9.53 -20.21
C CYS A 274 -2.85 -9.24 -20.60
N LEU A 275 -3.46 -8.18 -20.08
CA LEU A 275 -4.85 -7.87 -20.37
C LEU A 275 -5.05 -7.43 -21.82
N ALA A 276 -4.13 -6.65 -22.41
CA ALA A 276 -4.22 -6.26 -23.82
C ALA A 276 -4.01 -7.46 -24.76
N THR A 277 -3.00 -8.29 -24.51
CA THR A 277 -2.73 -9.48 -25.35
C THR A 277 -3.83 -10.54 -25.20
N THR A 278 -4.40 -10.68 -24.00
CA THR A 278 -5.44 -11.69 -23.74
C THR A 278 -6.79 -11.20 -24.20
N TYR A 279 -7.28 -10.07 -23.70
CA TYR A 279 -8.64 -9.60 -23.96
C TYR A 279 -8.75 -8.64 -25.13
N GLY A 280 -7.76 -7.77 -25.34
CA GLY A 280 -7.77 -6.86 -26.47
C GLY A 280 -7.71 -7.60 -27.81
N LEU A 281 -6.74 -8.51 -27.95
CA LEU A 281 -6.67 -9.37 -29.14
C LEU A 281 -7.84 -10.35 -29.22
N LEU A 282 -8.31 -10.89 -28.09
CA LEU A 282 -9.48 -11.79 -28.11
C LEU A 282 -10.73 -11.07 -28.61
N ALA A 283 -11.01 -9.84 -28.15
CA ALA A 283 -12.13 -9.05 -28.63
C ALA A 283 -12.07 -8.91 -30.16
N ALA A 284 -10.92 -8.49 -30.69
CA ALA A 284 -10.71 -8.38 -32.13
C ALA A 284 -10.80 -9.72 -32.88
N ALA A 285 -10.43 -10.83 -32.23
CA ALA A 285 -10.43 -12.15 -32.84
C ALA A 285 -11.83 -12.80 -32.89
N VAL A 286 -12.74 -12.44 -31.99
CA VAL A 286 -14.06 -13.08 -31.88
C VAL A 286 -15.24 -12.18 -32.22
N GLU A 287 -15.04 -10.88 -32.44
CA GLU A 287 -16.10 -9.91 -32.76
C GLU A 287 -16.98 -10.35 -33.94
N GLN A 288 -16.37 -10.96 -34.96
CA GLN A 288 -17.06 -11.47 -36.14
C GLN A 288 -17.78 -12.82 -35.92
N LEU A 289 -17.77 -13.39 -34.72
CA LEU A 289 -18.36 -14.70 -34.42
C LEU A 289 -19.73 -14.55 -33.73
N PRO A 290 -20.69 -15.47 -33.94
CA PRO A 290 -22.00 -15.46 -33.27
C PRO A 290 -21.97 -15.52 -31.75
N VAL A 291 -20.83 -15.89 -31.16
CA VAL A 291 -20.64 -15.94 -29.71
C VAL A 291 -20.44 -14.54 -29.10
N PHE A 292 -20.13 -13.54 -29.92
CA PHE A 292 -19.83 -12.20 -29.45
C PHE A 292 -21.10 -11.38 -29.23
N PRO A 293 -21.19 -10.56 -28.16
CA PRO A 293 -22.45 -9.92 -27.78
C PRO A 293 -23.08 -8.99 -28.82
N THR A 294 -22.26 -8.35 -29.66
CA THR A 294 -22.73 -7.38 -30.66
C THR A 294 -22.97 -8.00 -32.04
N TYR A 295 -22.64 -9.28 -32.24
CA TYR A 295 -22.77 -9.96 -33.54
C TYR A 295 -24.21 -9.85 -34.11
N PRO A 296 -24.37 -9.55 -35.41
CA PRO A 296 -23.36 -9.45 -36.46
C PRO A 296 -22.71 -8.05 -36.62
N HIS A 297 -22.99 -7.12 -35.72
CA HIS A 297 -22.49 -5.76 -35.81
C HIS A 297 -21.19 -5.59 -35.02
N PRO A 298 -20.21 -4.81 -35.54
CA PRO A 298 -19.03 -4.43 -34.78
C PRO A 298 -19.45 -3.54 -33.60
N MET A 299 -18.63 -3.53 -32.54
CA MET A 299 -18.78 -2.62 -31.41
C MET A 299 -18.84 -1.17 -31.91
N ASN A 300 -19.81 -0.43 -31.40
CA ASN A 300 -19.90 0.98 -31.75
C ASN A 300 -18.84 1.81 -31.00
N ALA A 301 -18.60 3.04 -31.45
CA ALA A 301 -17.57 3.91 -30.87
C ALA A 301 -17.77 4.18 -29.37
N PHE A 302 -19.01 4.21 -28.88
CA PHE A 302 -19.31 4.41 -27.47
C PHE A 302 -18.93 3.20 -26.61
N GLU A 303 -19.20 1.98 -27.09
CA GLU A 303 -18.81 0.74 -26.40
C GLU A 303 -17.29 0.59 -26.29
N VAL A 304 -16.58 0.89 -27.38
CA VAL A 304 -15.11 0.89 -27.41
C VAL A 304 -14.56 1.93 -26.43
N ALA A 305 -15.06 3.17 -26.48
CA ALA A 305 -14.61 4.25 -25.60
C ALA A 305 -14.98 4.04 -24.12
N SER A 306 -16.00 3.23 -23.84
CA SER A 306 -16.41 2.83 -22.49
C SER A 306 -15.61 1.62 -21.96
N GLY A 307 -14.71 1.04 -22.76
CA GLY A 307 -13.88 -0.09 -22.35
C GLY A 307 -14.58 -1.45 -22.39
N MET A 308 -15.66 -1.60 -23.17
CA MET A 308 -16.47 -2.82 -23.20
C MET A 308 -15.79 -4.02 -23.88
N ALA A 309 -14.69 -3.80 -24.61
CA ALA A 309 -13.95 -4.86 -25.30
C ALA A 309 -13.55 -6.01 -24.37
N MET A 310 -13.05 -5.71 -23.16
CA MET A 310 -12.63 -6.74 -22.21
C MET A 310 -13.81 -7.53 -21.61
N PRO A 311 -14.87 -6.89 -21.08
CA PRO A 311 -16.08 -7.60 -20.65
C PRO A 311 -16.73 -8.44 -21.74
N TYR A 312 -16.83 -7.94 -22.98
CA TYR A 312 -17.45 -8.66 -24.10
C TYR A 312 -16.60 -9.85 -24.53
N ALA A 313 -15.28 -9.71 -24.63
CA ALA A 313 -14.36 -10.81 -24.91
C ALA A 313 -14.43 -11.90 -23.83
N ALA A 314 -14.48 -11.50 -22.56
CA ALA A 314 -14.64 -12.42 -21.43
C ALA A 314 -15.98 -13.16 -21.50
N LEU A 315 -17.07 -12.47 -21.84
CA LEU A 315 -18.39 -13.07 -21.99
C LEU A 315 -18.45 -14.08 -23.15
N ALA A 316 -17.81 -13.76 -24.28
CA ALA A 316 -17.77 -14.61 -25.47
C ALA A 316 -17.03 -15.94 -25.23
N VAL A 317 -15.95 -15.93 -24.44
CA VAL A 317 -15.10 -17.11 -24.22
C VAL A 317 -15.42 -17.87 -22.94
N MET A 318 -15.76 -17.16 -21.86
CA MET A 318 -15.94 -17.75 -20.52
C MET A 318 -17.38 -17.64 -20.02
N GLY A 319 -18.30 -17.13 -20.83
CA GLY A 319 -19.69 -16.94 -20.46
C GLY A 319 -19.87 -15.93 -19.31
N LYS A 320 -20.99 -16.04 -18.59
CA LYS A 320 -21.35 -15.13 -17.49
C LYS A 320 -20.30 -15.12 -16.37
N GLY A 321 -19.65 -16.26 -16.11
CA GLY A 321 -18.59 -16.37 -15.10
C GLY A 321 -17.39 -15.49 -15.42
N GLY A 322 -17.00 -15.41 -16.69
CA GLY A 322 -15.94 -14.51 -17.16
C GLY A 322 -16.26 -13.04 -16.99
N ALA A 323 -17.47 -12.63 -17.34
CA ALA A 323 -17.93 -11.26 -17.16
C ALA A 323 -17.93 -10.87 -15.67
N MET A 324 -18.35 -11.77 -14.77
CA MET A 324 -18.28 -11.56 -13.33
C MET A 324 -16.84 -11.49 -12.81
N ALA A 325 -15.92 -12.29 -13.36
CA ALA A 325 -14.51 -12.21 -13.02
C ALA A 325 -13.90 -10.86 -13.42
N ILE A 326 -14.21 -10.34 -14.62
CA ILE A 326 -13.80 -8.99 -15.03
C ILE A 326 -14.40 -7.92 -14.14
N LEU A 327 -15.69 -8.02 -13.81
CA LEU A 327 -16.34 -7.08 -12.89
C LEU A 327 -15.66 -7.07 -11.51
N LEU A 328 -15.35 -8.24 -10.97
CA LEU A 328 -14.62 -8.36 -9.71
C LEU A 328 -13.21 -7.75 -9.83
N MET A 329 -12.48 -8.04 -10.91
CA MET A 329 -11.15 -7.46 -11.15
C MET A 329 -11.19 -5.93 -11.18
N VAL A 330 -12.15 -5.35 -11.91
CA VAL A 330 -12.35 -3.89 -11.97
C VAL A 330 -12.73 -3.33 -10.59
N PHE A 331 -13.63 -4.00 -9.87
CA PHE A 331 -14.02 -3.59 -8.53
C PHE A 331 -12.82 -3.58 -7.56
N MET A 332 -11.97 -4.62 -7.58
CA MET A 332 -10.74 -4.69 -6.77
C MET A 332 -9.76 -3.58 -7.13
N ALA A 333 -9.59 -3.28 -8.43
CA ALA A 333 -8.70 -2.21 -8.89
C ALA A 333 -9.20 -0.82 -8.45
N VAL A 334 -10.49 -0.54 -8.63
CA VAL A 334 -11.09 0.77 -8.31
C VAL A 334 -11.11 1.02 -6.81
N THR A 335 -11.46 0.01 -5.99
CA THR A 335 -11.51 0.15 -4.53
C THR A 335 -10.13 0.36 -3.92
N SER A 336 -9.10 -0.33 -4.42
CA SER A 336 -7.71 -0.11 -3.99
C SER A 336 -7.22 1.31 -4.34
N ALA A 337 -7.45 1.76 -5.57
CA ALA A 337 -7.08 3.10 -6.00
C ALA A 337 -7.81 4.18 -5.17
N LEU A 338 -9.13 4.05 -5.02
CA LEU A 338 -9.94 5.01 -4.27
C LEU A 338 -9.52 5.09 -2.79
N SER A 339 -9.23 3.94 -2.16
CA SER A 339 -8.79 3.91 -0.75
C SER A 339 -7.46 4.65 -0.58
N SER A 340 -6.50 4.39 -1.47
CA SER A 340 -5.20 5.02 -1.38
C SER A 340 -5.24 6.52 -1.69
N GLU A 341 -6.00 6.95 -2.70
CA GLU A 341 -6.18 8.36 -3.05
C GLU A 341 -6.87 9.12 -1.91
N THR A 342 -7.87 8.51 -1.28
CA THR A 342 -8.55 9.08 -0.12
C THR A 342 -7.57 9.32 1.03
N MET A 343 -6.66 8.38 1.28
CA MET A 343 -5.62 8.56 2.29
C MET A 343 -4.62 9.65 1.91
N ALA A 344 -4.21 9.70 0.64
CA ALA A 344 -3.28 10.70 0.14
C ALA A 344 -3.84 12.12 0.30
N VAL A 345 -5.08 12.34 -0.13
CA VAL A 345 -5.79 13.61 0.03
C VAL A 345 -6.05 13.94 1.49
N THR A 346 -6.39 12.95 2.31
CA THR A 346 -6.60 13.16 3.75
C THR A 346 -5.32 13.65 4.43
N ALA A 347 -4.17 13.05 4.13
CA ALA A 347 -2.88 13.49 4.65
C ALA A 347 -2.55 14.91 4.17
N LEU A 348 -2.70 15.16 2.86
CA LEU A 348 -2.45 16.49 2.27
C LEU A 348 -3.31 17.58 2.94
N MET A 349 -4.61 17.34 3.07
CA MET A 349 -5.51 18.30 3.71
C MET A 349 -5.20 18.49 5.20
N THR A 350 -4.75 17.44 5.88
CA THR A 350 -4.48 17.49 7.33
C THR A 350 -3.18 18.22 7.66
N TYR A 351 -2.09 17.88 6.97
CA TYR A 351 -0.76 18.38 7.29
C TYR A 351 -0.41 19.63 6.47
N ASP A 352 -0.62 19.59 5.15
CA ASP A 352 -0.21 20.67 4.25
C ASP A 352 -1.21 21.83 4.19
N VAL A 353 -2.48 21.61 4.55
CA VAL A 353 -3.50 22.66 4.57
C VAL A 353 -3.88 23.03 6.01
N TYR A 354 -4.43 22.09 6.77
CA TYR A 354 -4.96 22.37 8.09
C TYR A 354 -3.86 22.71 9.09
N GLN A 355 -2.82 21.88 9.22
CA GLN A 355 -1.72 22.22 10.12
C GLN A 355 -0.94 23.43 9.60
N ALA A 356 -0.50 23.43 8.33
CA ALA A 356 0.38 24.50 7.85
C ALA A 356 -0.26 25.91 7.87
N TYR A 357 -1.55 26.04 7.52
CA TYR A 357 -2.16 27.36 7.29
C TYR A 357 -3.35 27.69 8.20
N ILE A 358 -4.13 26.70 8.64
CA ILE A 358 -5.35 26.94 9.43
C ILE A 358 -5.05 26.93 10.93
N ASN A 359 -4.33 25.92 11.41
CA ASN A 359 -3.96 25.75 12.80
C ASN A 359 -2.55 25.14 12.95
N PRO A 360 -1.48 25.97 12.87
CA PRO A 360 -0.08 25.53 13.03
C PRO A 360 0.24 24.86 14.36
N LYS A 361 -0.58 25.09 15.38
CA LYS A 361 -0.43 24.51 16.72
C LYS A 361 -1.40 23.35 16.98
N ALA A 362 -1.96 22.77 15.91
CA ALA A 362 -2.88 21.65 16.02
C ALA A 362 -2.23 20.46 16.74
N THR A 363 -2.90 19.97 17.77
CA THR A 363 -2.53 18.73 18.47
C THR A 363 -2.78 17.52 17.59
N GLY A 364 -2.05 16.40 17.81
CA GLY A 364 -2.29 15.15 17.05
C GLY A 364 -3.75 14.70 17.05
N LYS A 365 -4.49 14.91 18.17
CA LYS A 365 -5.93 14.63 18.25
C LYS A 365 -6.79 15.51 17.33
N GLN A 366 -6.41 16.77 17.13
CA GLN A 366 -7.11 17.68 16.20
C GLN A 366 -6.80 17.30 14.76
N LEU A 367 -5.56 16.92 14.46
CA LEU A 367 -5.14 16.46 13.14
C LEU A 367 -5.91 15.19 12.73
N VAL A 368 -5.97 14.17 13.60
CA VAL A 368 -6.73 12.94 13.34
C VAL A 368 -8.22 13.22 13.14
N ARG A 369 -8.82 14.09 13.96
CA ARG A 369 -10.24 14.46 13.79
C ARG A 369 -10.50 15.16 12.47
N PHE A 370 -9.64 16.10 12.10
CA PHE A 370 -9.75 16.78 10.81
C PHE A 370 -9.64 15.77 9.66
N GLY A 371 -8.65 14.86 9.73
CA GLY A 371 -8.49 13.79 8.75
C GLY A 371 -9.73 12.90 8.62
N HIS A 372 -10.33 12.47 9.74
CA HIS A 372 -11.58 11.70 9.72
C HIS A 372 -12.76 12.46 9.10
N CYS A 373 -12.78 13.79 9.17
CA CYS A 373 -13.78 14.59 8.47
C CYS A 373 -13.50 14.68 6.96
N VAL A 374 -12.23 14.71 6.54
CA VAL A 374 -11.85 14.80 5.12
C VAL A 374 -12.23 13.54 4.35
N VAL A 375 -12.08 12.35 4.94
CA VAL A 375 -12.37 11.06 4.28
C VAL A 375 -13.78 11.00 3.65
N PRO A 376 -14.90 11.16 4.40
CA PRO A 376 -16.24 11.09 3.82
C PRO A 376 -16.53 12.28 2.89
N VAL A 377 -15.99 13.47 3.17
CA VAL A 377 -16.17 14.66 2.31
C VAL A 377 -15.53 14.44 0.94
N PHE A 378 -14.30 13.92 0.91
CA PHE A 378 -13.61 13.58 -0.33
C PHE A 378 -14.33 12.47 -1.08
N GLY A 379 -14.79 11.42 -0.40
CA GLY A 379 -15.58 10.35 -1.00
C GLY A 379 -16.86 10.87 -1.69
N LEU A 380 -17.63 11.73 -1.01
CA LEU A 380 -18.82 12.37 -1.59
C LEU A 380 -18.48 13.29 -2.77
N PHE A 381 -17.38 14.04 -2.67
CA PHE A 381 -16.91 14.92 -3.74
C PHE A 381 -16.55 14.12 -4.99
N VAL A 382 -15.72 13.09 -4.86
CA VAL A 382 -15.30 12.24 -5.99
C VAL A 382 -16.50 11.53 -6.62
N ALA A 383 -17.42 11.00 -5.80
CA ALA A 383 -18.66 10.39 -6.30
C ALA A 383 -19.51 11.38 -7.09
N SER A 384 -19.65 12.61 -6.58
CA SER A 384 -20.42 13.68 -7.24
C SER A 384 -19.80 14.09 -8.58
N VAL A 385 -18.47 14.26 -8.62
CA VAL A 385 -17.73 14.58 -9.84
C VAL A 385 -17.84 13.45 -10.86
N ALA A 386 -17.68 12.19 -10.43
CA ALA A 386 -17.79 11.04 -11.32
C ALA A 386 -19.18 10.91 -11.94
N VAL A 387 -20.25 11.08 -11.15
CA VAL A 387 -21.63 11.09 -11.66
C VAL A 387 -21.85 12.27 -12.61
N GLY A 388 -21.35 13.46 -12.26
CA GLY A 388 -21.46 14.66 -13.09
C GLY A 388 -20.76 14.51 -14.45
N LEU A 389 -19.54 13.97 -14.47
CA LEU A 389 -18.79 13.72 -15.70
C LEU A 389 -19.49 12.67 -16.58
N ASN A 390 -19.97 11.59 -15.99
CA ASN A 390 -20.71 10.55 -16.72
C ASN A 390 -22.00 11.13 -17.33
N HIS A 391 -22.77 11.93 -16.57
CA HIS A 391 -23.98 12.57 -17.08
C HIS A 391 -23.70 13.60 -18.19
N ALA A 392 -22.56 14.30 -18.12
CA ALA A 392 -22.10 15.23 -19.15
C ALA A 392 -21.58 14.53 -20.42
N GLY A 393 -21.52 13.19 -20.46
CA GLY A 393 -21.10 12.41 -21.61
C GLY A 393 -19.59 12.18 -21.72
N PHE A 394 -18.81 12.46 -20.65
CA PHE A 394 -17.40 12.11 -20.60
C PHE A 394 -17.24 10.62 -20.30
N ASN A 395 -16.58 9.90 -21.21
CA ASN A 395 -16.24 8.50 -21.01
C ASN A 395 -14.89 8.34 -20.29
N VAL A 396 -14.61 7.11 -19.83
CA VAL A 396 -13.39 6.76 -19.10
C VAL A 396 -12.13 7.03 -19.94
N SER A 397 -12.18 6.72 -21.24
CA SER A 397 -11.06 6.96 -22.16
C SER A 397 -10.69 8.44 -22.24
N PHE A 398 -11.68 9.34 -22.30
CA PHE A 398 -11.44 10.78 -22.32
C PHE A 398 -10.71 11.23 -21.05
N ILE A 399 -11.19 10.81 -19.87
CA ILE A 399 -10.63 11.24 -18.59
C ILE A 399 -9.17 10.79 -18.48
N ILE A 400 -8.89 9.52 -18.80
CA ILE A 400 -7.55 8.94 -18.74
C ILE A 400 -6.59 9.61 -19.72
N THR A 401 -7.04 9.94 -20.93
CA THR A 401 -6.17 10.51 -21.96
C THR A 401 -5.97 12.02 -21.82
N ALA A 402 -6.96 12.74 -21.27
CA ALA A 402 -6.90 14.19 -21.08
C ALA A 402 -6.15 14.61 -19.81
N VAL A 403 -6.03 13.75 -18.79
CA VAL A 403 -5.40 14.12 -17.50
C VAL A 403 -3.98 14.69 -17.65
N GLY A 404 -3.20 14.15 -18.60
CA GLY A 404 -1.84 14.62 -18.85
C GLY A 404 -1.76 16.02 -19.42
N VAL A 405 -2.81 16.53 -20.07
CA VAL A 405 -2.88 17.93 -20.51
C VAL A 405 -2.77 18.88 -19.30
N PHE A 406 -3.41 18.52 -18.20
CA PHE A 406 -3.54 19.39 -17.03
C PHE A 406 -2.38 19.27 -16.04
N VAL A 407 -1.90 18.04 -15.82
CA VAL A 407 -1.10 17.72 -14.62
C VAL A 407 0.38 17.43 -14.92
N VAL A 408 0.72 16.90 -16.11
CA VAL A 408 2.07 16.37 -16.36
C VAL A 408 3.17 17.43 -16.30
N SER A 409 2.82 18.70 -16.49
CA SER A 409 3.76 19.82 -16.48
C SER A 409 4.51 19.99 -15.14
N ALA A 410 3.99 19.45 -14.04
CA ALA A 410 4.63 19.50 -12.74
C ALA A 410 5.78 18.49 -12.59
N PHE A 411 5.85 17.46 -13.45
CA PHE A 411 6.81 16.36 -13.32
C PHE A 411 8.27 16.81 -13.34
N ILE A 412 8.67 17.62 -14.33
CA ILE A 412 10.07 18.06 -14.47
C ILE A 412 10.46 19.05 -13.37
N PRO A 413 9.66 20.09 -13.06
CA PRO A 413 9.96 20.96 -11.93
C PRO A 413 10.09 20.22 -10.60
N GLN A 414 9.27 19.20 -10.35
CA GLN A 414 9.37 18.34 -9.17
C GLN A 414 10.67 17.53 -9.17
N ALA A 415 11.05 16.91 -10.29
CA ALA A 415 12.31 16.18 -10.40
C ALA A 415 13.52 17.10 -10.20
N CYS A 416 13.51 18.28 -10.82
CA CYS A 416 14.56 19.28 -10.64
C CYS A 416 14.65 19.75 -9.19
N THR A 417 13.55 19.73 -8.43
CA THR A 417 13.57 20.19 -7.03
C THR A 417 14.49 19.28 -6.22
N ILE A 418 14.58 18.01 -6.56
CA ILE A 418 15.46 17.04 -5.88
C ILE A 418 16.89 17.09 -6.43
N PHE A 419 17.06 17.24 -7.75
CA PHE A 419 18.36 17.04 -8.41
C PHE A 419 19.10 18.33 -8.80
N TRP A 420 18.45 19.49 -8.72
CA TRP A 420 19.00 20.75 -9.20
C TRP A 420 19.00 21.84 -8.13
N GLY A 421 20.15 21.98 -7.47
CA GLY A 421 20.31 22.94 -6.37
C GLY A 421 20.17 24.43 -6.73
N LYS A 422 20.02 24.81 -8.01
CA LYS A 422 19.81 26.23 -8.41
C LYS A 422 18.34 26.57 -8.64
N GLN A 423 17.44 25.61 -8.59
CA GLN A 423 16.04 25.83 -8.96
C GLN A 423 15.38 26.84 -8.02
N GLY A 424 14.79 27.88 -8.59
CA GLY A 424 14.05 28.91 -7.85
C GLY A 424 12.55 28.65 -7.79
N LEU A 425 11.88 29.29 -6.82
CA LEU A 425 10.42 29.29 -6.65
C LEU A 425 9.67 29.62 -7.95
N LEU A 426 10.19 30.57 -8.73
CA LEU A 426 9.60 30.94 -10.02
C LEU A 426 9.59 29.77 -11.02
N ALA A 427 10.64 28.94 -11.02
CA ALA A 427 10.70 27.76 -11.87
C ALA A 427 9.79 26.64 -11.35
N VAL A 428 9.75 26.41 -10.03
CA VAL A 428 8.90 25.38 -9.40
C VAL A 428 7.41 25.67 -9.64
N VAL A 429 6.97 26.91 -9.46
CA VAL A 429 5.55 27.28 -9.53
C VAL A 429 5.14 27.76 -10.92
N GLY A 430 5.98 28.57 -11.57
CA GLY A 430 5.66 29.20 -12.84
C GLY A 430 5.69 28.24 -14.03
N ALA A 431 6.68 27.34 -14.10
CA ALA A 431 6.82 26.44 -15.24
C ALA A 431 5.62 25.48 -15.43
N PRO A 432 5.08 24.82 -14.37
CA PRO A 432 3.90 23.99 -14.51
C PRO A 432 2.67 24.77 -15.00
N ILE A 433 2.36 25.92 -14.38
CA ILE A 433 1.15 26.69 -14.68
C ILE A 433 1.17 27.21 -16.13
N ILE A 434 2.31 27.78 -16.56
CA ILE A 434 2.45 28.31 -17.92
C ILE A 434 2.35 27.17 -18.94
N SER A 435 2.98 26.03 -18.66
CA SER A 435 2.97 24.88 -19.58
C SER A 435 1.59 24.24 -19.67
N SER A 436 0.87 24.08 -18.55
CA SER A 436 -0.50 23.56 -18.57
C SER A 436 -1.46 24.50 -19.30
N ALA A 437 -1.33 25.82 -19.11
CA ALA A 437 -2.12 26.80 -19.84
C ALA A 437 -1.85 26.72 -21.35
N ALA A 438 -0.58 26.66 -21.76
CA ALA A 438 -0.19 26.47 -23.16
C ALA A 438 -0.70 25.14 -23.73
N ALA A 439 -0.68 24.07 -22.92
CA ALA A 439 -1.18 22.75 -23.30
C ALA A 439 -2.69 22.73 -23.55
N ILE A 440 -3.48 23.36 -22.67
CA ILE A 440 -4.92 23.51 -22.86
C ILE A 440 -5.20 24.30 -24.14
N ILE A 441 -4.47 25.39 -24.38
CA ILE A 441 -4.62 26.19 -25.60
C ILE A 441 -4.29 25.35 -26.84
N ALA A 442 -3.15 24.63 -26.84
CA ALA A 442 -2.75 23.76 -27.94
C ALA A 442 -3.79 22.66 -28.21
N TRP A 443 -4.28 22.00 -27.16
CA TRP A 443 -5.30 20.96 -27.25
C TRP A 443 -6.58 21.46 -27.94
N PHE A 444 -7.10 22.60 -27.49
CA PHE A 444 -8.32 23.19 -28.06
C PHE A 444 -8.12 23.75 -29.46
N MET A 445 -6.96 24.36 -29.74
CA MET A 445 -6.64 24.89 -31.07
C MET A 445 -6.51 23.78 -32.10
N VAL A 446 -5.84 22.67 -31.76
CA VAL A 446 -5.71 21.52 -32.67
C VAL A 446 -7.07 20.86 -32.90
N ALA A 447 -7.86 20.64 -31.85
CA ALA A 447 -9.23 20.11 -32.00
C ALA A 447 -10.09 20.97 -32.94
N LYS A 448 -10.02 22.30 -32.78
CA LYS A 448 -10.73 23.25 -33.65
C LYS A 448 -10.18 23.26 -35.07
N HIS A 449 -8.87 23.18 -35.24
CA HIS A 449 -8.23 23.18 -36.56
C HIS A 449 -8.61 21.94 -37.37
N GLU A 450 -8.64 20.76 -36.74
CA GLU A 450 -8.96 19.51 -37.43
C GLU A 450 -10.45 19.36 -37.76
N SER A 451 -11.32 19.70 -36.82
CA SER A 451 -12.75 19.41 -36.93
C SER A 451 -13.62 20.63 -37.24
N GLY A 452 -13.06 21.84 -37.22
CA GLY A 452 -13.77 23.11 -37.42
C GLY A 452 -14.57 23.61 -36.20
N TYR A 453 -14.83 22.75 -35.22
CA TYR A 453 -15.57 23.08 -33.98
C TYR A 453 -15.02 22.31 -32.77
N ILE A 454 -15.39 22.77 -31.57
CA ILE A 454 -14.98 22.16 -30.31
C ILE A 454 -16.17 21.41 -29.70
N SER A 455 -15.95 20.13 -29.40
CA SER A 455 -16.88 19.25 -28.70
C SER A 455 -16.08 18.19 -27.92
N ILE A 456 -16.74 17.42 -27.07
CA ILE A 456 -16.10 16.30 -26.35
C ILE A 456 -15.48 15.31 -27.35
N THR A 457 -16.17 15.02 -28.45
CA THR A 457 -15.68 14.11 -29.50
C THR A 457 -14.43 14.65 -30.18
N THR A 458 -14.40 15.95 -30.51
CA THR A 458 -13.23 16.55 -31.21
C THR A 458 -12.04 16.73 -30.26
N LEU A 459 -12.30 16.99 -28.98
CA LEU A 459 -11.27 16.99 -27.93
C LEU A 459 -10.72 15.60 -27.61
N SER A 460 -11.51 14.54 -27.87
CA SER A 460 -11.07 13.14 -27.77
C SER A 460 -10.24 12.69 -28.97
N GLY A 461 -10.05 13.56 -29.98
CA GLY A 461 -9.25 13.25 -31.16
C GLY A 461 -7.78 13.04 -30.81
N ASN A 462 -7.16 12.03 -31.43
CA ASN A 462 -5.79 11.63 -31.11
C ASN A 462 -4.76 12.75 -31.28
N LEU A 463 -4.82 13.53 -32.37
CA LEU A 463 -3.90 14.64 -32.60
C LEU A 463 -4.10 15.78 -31.59
N ALA A 464 -5.34 16.09 -31.23
CA ALA A 464 -5.64 17.07 -30.20
C ALA A 464 -5.06 16.65 -28.84
N LEU A 465 -5.29 15.39 -28.44
CA LEU A 465 -4.77 14.84 -27.19
C LEU A 465 -3.25 14.79 -27.18
N VAL A 466 -2.60 14.40 -28.28
CA VAL A 466 -1.14 14.43 -28.42
C VAL A 466 -0.62 15.86 -28.27
N ALA A 467 -1.24 16.84 -28.94
CA ALA A 467 -0.82 18.23 -28.85
C ALA A 467 -0.89 18.76 -27.41
N GLY A 468 -1.98 18.49 -26.70
CA GLY A 468 -2.13 18.86 -25.29
C GLY A 468 -1.10 18.16 -24.39
N ASN A 469 -1.06 16.83 -24.42
CA ASN A 469 -0.19 16.03 -23.56
C ASN A 469 1.30 16.35 -23.80
N MET A 470 1.73 16.43 -25.06
CA MET A 470 3.14 16.68 -25.39
C MET A 470 3.54 18.12 -25.12
N THR A 471 2.65 19.11 -25.30
CA THR A 471 2.93 20.50 -24.91
C THR A 471 3.09 20.61 -23.39
N SER A 472 2.23 19.94 -22.63
CA SER A 472 2.30 19.94 -21.17
C SER A 472 3.58 19.26 -20.67
N PHE A 473 4.00 18.17 -21.31
CA PHE A 473 5.25 17.45 -20.99
C PHE A 473 6.52 18.20 -21.41
N ALA A 474 6.53 18.77 -22.62
CA ALA A 474 7.72 19.40 -23.19
C ALA A 474 7.94 20.84 -22.71
N GLY A 475 6.88 21.59 -22.39
CA GLY A 475 6.98 22.98 -21.91
C GLY A 475 7.95 23.16 -20.73
N PRO A 476 7.86 22.35 -19.67
CA PRO A 476 8.77 22.44 -18.52
C PRO A 476 10.21 22.04 -18.82
N ILE A 477 10.49 21.25 -19.87
CA ILE A 477 11.88 20.95 -20.31
C ILE A 477 12.60 22.26 -20.65
N VAL A 478 11.88 23.23 -21.21
CA VAL A 478 12.43 24.53 -21.62
C VAL A 478 12.28 25.58 -20.50
N LEU A 479 11.09 25.67 -19.90
CA LEU A 479 10.79 26.71 -18.92
C LEU A 479 11.52 26.51 -17.59
N THR A 480 11.70 25.27 -17.12
CA THR A 480 12.36 25.02 -15.83
C THR A 480 13.81 25.48 -15.84
N PRO A 481 14.63 25.13 -16.85
CA PRO A 481 15.98 25.68 -16.95
C PRO A 481 16.00 27.20 -17.09
N LEU A 482 15.18 27.75 -17.99
CA LEU A 482 15.15 29.19 -18.27
C LEU A 482 14.87 29.99 -16.99
N LEU A 483 13.80 29.65 -16.28
CA LEU A 483 13.39 30.34 -15.06
C LEU A 483 14.39 30.14 -13.91
N SER A 484 15.02 28.97 -13.82
CA SER A 484 16.06 28.67 -12.82
C SER A 484 17.33 29.51 -13.02
N TYR A 485 17.70 29.83 -14.27
CA TYR A 485 18.83 30.71 -14.54
C TYR A 485 18.49 32.20 -14.43
N ILE A 486 17.23 32.60 -14.65
CA ILE A 486 16.78 33.98 -14.46
C ILE A 486 16.81 34.37 -12.98
N LYS A 487 16.33 33.49 -12.09
CA LYS A 487 16.29 33.75 -10.65
C LYS A 487 16.69 32.51 -9.86
N PRO A 488 18.00 32.17 -9.83
CA PRO A 488 18.47 30.99 -9.11
C PRO A 488 18.25 31.16 -7.61
N GLN A 489 17.75 30.11 -6.95
CA GLN A 489 17.69 30.03 -5.50
C GLN A 489 18.44 28.78 -5.08
N ASN A 490 19.51 28.95 -4.31
CA ASN A 490 20.26 27.83 -3.75
C ASN A 490 19.60 27.41 -2.44
N TYR A 491 18.53 26.62 -2.53
CA TYR A 491 17.77 26.21 -1.36
C TYR A 491 18.63 25.36 -0.41
N ASP A 492 18.63 25.71 0.88
CA ASP A 492 19.35 24.96 1.90
C ASP A 492 18.51 23.78 2.39
N TRP A 493 18.90 22.59 1.94
CA TRP A 493 18.24 21.34 2.31
C TRP A 493 18.41 20.95 3.79
N ASN A 494 19.33 21.59 4.52
CA ASN A 494 19.46 21.34 5.95
C ASN A 494 18.23 21.80 6.74
N LEU A 495 17.47 22.77 6.23
CA LEU A 495 16.20 23.22 6.84
C LEU A 495 15.18 22.08 6.97
N LEU A 496 15.22 21.07 6.10
CA LEU A 496 14.31 19.92 6.22
C LEU A 496 14.58 19.06 7.46
N LYS A 497 15.80 19.09 8.01
CA LYS A 497 16.15 18.37 9.24
C LYS A 497 15.54 19.02 10.49
N GLU A 498 15.12 20.28 10.39
CA GLU A 498 14.52 21.04 11.49
C GLU A 498 13.00 20.80 11.59
N ILE A 499 12.39 20.20 10.56
CA ILE A 499 10.96 19.86 10.55
C ILE A 499 10.73 18.67 11.49
N LYS A 500 10.19 18.95 12.68
CA LYS A 500 9.77 17.89 13.62
C LYS A 500 8.54 17.16 13.10
N GLN A 501 8.53 15.82 13.16
CA GLN A 501 7.34 15.03 12.90
C GLN A 501 6.27 15.34 13.96
N ALA A 502 5.01 15.48 13.54
CA ALA A 502 3.90 15.82 14.44
C ALA A 502 3.65 14.77 15.54
N ASP A 503 4.19 13.56 15.40
CA ASP A 503 4.15 12.50 16.41
C ASP A 503 5.12 12.76 17.59
N ASP A 504 6.12 13.63 17.42
CA ASP A 504 7.06 14.03 18.48
C ASP A 504 6.58 15.26 19.29
N ALA A 505 5.38 15.75 19.01
CA ALA A 505 4.80 16.91 19.68
C ALA A 505 3.79 16.46 20.76
N ASP A 506 4.28 15.79 21.80
CA ASP A 506 3.57 15.78 23.07
C ASP A 506 3.77 17.13 23.79
N GLU A 507 2.64 17.73 24.14
CA GLU A 507 2.43 18.90 24.99
C GLU A 507 3.21 20.18 24.65
N GLY A 508 2.45 21.12 24.05
CA GLY A 508 2.71 22.56 23.92
C GLY A 508 4.05 23.08 24.43
N THR A 509 4.99 23.33 23.52
CA THR A 509 6.22 24.04 23.83
C THR A 509 6.39 25.25 22.93
N SER A 510 5.64 26.31 23.23
CA SER A 510 5.92 27.66 22.75
C SER A 510 6.85 28.44 23.69
N GLY A 511 7.78 27.78 24.39
CA GLY A 511 8.57 28.41 25.46
C GLY A 511 10.05 28.03 25.58
N ILE A 512 10.60 27.13 24.76
CA ILE A 512 12.00 26.69 24.89
C ILE A 512 12.76 27.00 23.59
N MET A 513 12.81 28.29 23.23
CA MET A 513 13.64 28.77 22.12
C MET A 513 14.93 29.47 22.61
N GLU A 514 15.04 29.78 23.91
CA GLU A 514 16.20 30.49 24.46
C GLU A 514 17.14 29.62 25.32
N LEU A 515 16.66 28.52 25.93
CA LEU A 515 17.48 27.71 26.83
C LEU A 515 18.29 26.59 26.13
N SER A 516 17.90 26.18 24.91
CA SER A 516 18.56 25.09 24.16
C SER A 516 19.87 25.50 23.49
N ASN A 517 20.11 26.80 23.25
CA ASN A 517 21.31 27.27 22.57
C ASN A 517 22.60 27.09 23.39
N ARG A 518 22.52 26.92 24.72
CA ARG A 518 23.71 26.80 25.57
C ARG A 518 24.08 25.35 25.91
N THR A 519 23.13 24.43 25.97
CA THR A 519 23.39 23.01 26.23
C THR A 519 23.69 22.20 24.97
N ASN A 520 23.27 22.68 23.80
CA ASN A 520 23.56 22.00 22.53
C ASN A 520 25.03 22.08 22.12
N LEU A 521 25.77 23.13 22.52
CA LEU A 521 27.17 23.31 22.15
C LEU A 521 28.11 22.31 22.85
N GLU A 522 27.76 21.83 24.05
CA GLU A 522 28.60 20.87 24.81
C GLU A 522 28.22 19.41 24.52
N ALA A 523 26.98 19.13 24.10
CA ALA A 523 26.53 17.78 23.70
C ALA A 523 26.96 17.41 22.26
N GLU A 524 27.20 18.40 21.40
CA GLU A 524 27.64 18.22 20.00
C GLU A 524 29.12 17.76 19.91
N GLU A 525 29.95 18.06 20.92
CA GLU A 525 31.36 17.64 20.96
C GLU A 525 31.57 16.19 21.41
N THR A 526 30.62 15.57 22.13
CA THR A 526 30.78 14.20 22.66
C THR A 526 30.06 13.12 21.84
N MET A 527 29.05 13.46 21.02
CA MET A 527 28.34 12.52 20.13
C MET A 527 28.95 12.37 18.72
N THR A 528 29.99 13.12 18.38
CA THR A 528 30.53 13.22 17.01
C THR A 528 31.48 12.10 16.59
N THR A 529 31.87 11.17 17.48
CA THR A 529 32.89 10.15 17.14
C THR A 529 32.33 8.75 16.80
N SER A 530 31.17 8.34 17.34
CA SER A 530 30.55 7.02 17.05
C SER A 530 29.42 7.07 16.02
N SER A 531 28.66 8.18 15.97
CA SER A 531 27.54 8.41 15.03
C SER A 531 28.01 8.61 13.58
N ASP A 532 29.20 9.19 13.39
CA ASP A 532 29.74 9.58 12.10
C ASP A 532 30.07 8.40 11.18
N ALA A 533 30.54 7.28 11.75
CA ALA A 533 30.93 6.10 10.99
C ALA A 533 29.70 5.33 10.48
N GLN A 534 28.67 5.19 11.30
CA GLN A 534 27.40 4.55 10.94
C GLN A 534 26.64 5.39 9.92
N THR A 535 26.60 6.71 10.12
CA THR A 535 26.03 7.68 9.16
C THR A 535 26.79 7.69 7.83
N LYS A 536 28.12 7.54 7.83
CA LYS A 536 28.93 7.40 6.60
C LYS A 536 28.67 6.08 5.87
N ALA A 537 28.54 4.98 6.59
CA ALA A 537 28.25 3.67 6.01
C ALA A 537 26.86 3.62 5.35
N GLU A 538 25.85 4.16 6.04
CA GLU A 538 24.49 4.29 5.51
C GLU A 538 24.45 5.19 4.27
N ASN A 539 25.12 6.35 4.31
CA ASN A 539 25.26 7.22 3.15
C ASN A 539 25.97 6.55 1.97
N ALA A 540 27.03 5.76 2.22
CA ALA A 540 27.72 5.02 1.17
C ALA A 540 26.82 3.93 0.55
N MET A 541 26.00 3.26 1.34
CA MET A 541 24.99 2.31 0.85
C MET A 541 23.94 3.02 -0.02
N LEU A 542 23.40 4.15 0.44
CA LEU A 542 22.43 4.96 -0.30
C LEU A 542 23.01 5.48 -1.62
N LEU A 543 24.27 5.91 -1.65
CA LEU A 543 24.94 6.35 -2.88
C LEU A 543 25.14 5.21 -3.89
N ARG A 544 25.49 4.01 -3.42
CA ARG A 544 25.58 2.82 -4.28
C ARG A 544 24.20 2.42 -4.82
N ALA A 545 23.18 2.45 -3.96
CA ALA A 545 21.79 2.20 -4.33
C ALA A 545 21.32 3.18 -5.41
N ARG A 546 21.57 4.48 -5.22
CA ARG A 546 21.28 5.54 -6.21
C ARG A 546 21.91 5.23 -7.57
N THR A 547 23.20 4.89 -7.62
CA THR A 547 23.88 4.60 -8.88
C THR A 547 23.27 3.39 -9.59
N LYS A 548 22.94 2.33 -8.85
CA LYS A 548 22.23 1.16 -9.42
C LYS A 548 20.85 1.52 -9.94
N ALA A 549 20.10 2.35 -9.19
CA ALA A 549 18.77 2.82 -9.57
C ALA A 549 18.79 3.60 -10.89
N ILE A 550 19.76 4.49 -11.04
CA ILE A 550 19.96 5.29 -12.26
C ILE A 550 20.23 4.37 -13.45
N TRP A 551 21.20 3.46 -13.32
CA TRP A 551 21.53 2.53 -14.41
C TRP A 551 20.34 1.64 -14.78
N ALA A 552 19.66 1.06 -13.81
CA ALA A 552 18.47 0.24 -14.06
C ALA A 552 17.38 1.06 -14.77
N SER A 553 17.10 2.28 -14.31
CA SER A 553 16.07 3.15 -14.90
C SER A 553 16.41 3.55 -16.33
N VAL A 554 17.66 3.96 -16.58
CA VAL A 554 18.13 4.33 -17.94
C VAL A 554 18.08 3.12 -18.86
N SER A 555 18.62 1.97 -18.43
CA SER A 555 18.62 0.75 -19.23
C SER A 555 17.20 0.27 -19.56
N LEU A 556 16.29 0.21 -18.58
CA LEU A 556 14.91 -0.18 -18.82
C LEU A 556 14.18 0.81 -19.74
N THR A 557 14.43 2.11 -19.57
CA THR A 557 13.87 3.14 -20.47
C THR A 557 14.35 2.94 -21.90
N LEU A 558 15.66 2.72 -22.12
CA LEU A 558 16.21 2.47 -23.45
C LEU A 558 15.65 1.18 -24.07
N VAL A 559 15.54 0.10 -23.28
CA VAL A 559 15.02 -1.18 -23.77
C VAL A 559 13.54 -1.07 -24.13
N TYR A 560 12.71 -0.54 -23.23
CA TYR A 560 11.26 -0.54 -23.41
C TYR A 560 10.74 0.57 -24.31
N LEU A 561 11.38 1.73 -24.36
CA LEU A 561 10.91 2.85 -25.21
C LEU A 561 11.61 2.91 -26.56
N LEU A 562 12.86 2.43 -26.68
CA LEU A 562 13.63 2.54 -27.91
C LEU A 562 13.89 1.17 -28.55
N LEU A 563 14.63 0.29 -27.89
CA LEU A 563 15.17 -0.92 -28.54
C LEU A 563 14.09 -1.95 -28.91
N TRP A 564 13.01 -2.05 -28.15
CA TRP A 564 11.93 -2.98 -28.46
C TRP A 564 10.90 -2.41 -29.46
N PRO A 565 10.19 -1.30 -29.18
CA PRO A 565 9.11 -0.86 -30.05
C PRO A 565 9.58 -0.19 -31.34
N ILE A 566 10.68 0.59 -31.32
CA ILE A 566 11.07 1.40 -32.49
C ILE A 566 11.54 0.54 -33.66
N PRO A 567 12.40 -0.49 -33.50
CA PRO A 567 12.75 -1.38 -34.60
C PRO A 567 11.55 -2.16 -35.14
N MET A 568 10.65 -2.63 -34.27
CA MET A 568 9.45 -3.35 -34.71
C MET A 568 8.49 -2.44 -35.49
N TYR A 569 8.34 -1.18 -35.07
CA TYR A 569 7.57 -0.17 -35.80
C TYR A 569 8.24 0.17 -37.15
N GLY A 570 9.55 0.45 -37.14
CA GLY A 570 10.30 0.90 -38.30
C GLY A 570 10.42 -0.15 -39.41
N THR A 571 10.56 -1.43 -39.05
CA THR A 571 10.61 -2.54 -40.02
C THR A 571 9.23 -2.88 -40.60
N GLY A 572 8.14 -2.45 -39.95
CA GLY A 572 6.79 -2.84 -40.36
C GLY A 572 6.52 -4.33 -40.22
N TYR A 573 7.19 -5.01 -39.30
CA TYR A 573 7.09 -6.46 -39.15
C TYR A 573 5.66 -6.88 -38.76
N VAL A 574 5.10 -7.81 -39.55
CA VAL A 574 3.86 -8.52 -39.25
C VAL A 574 4.22 -9.86 -38.63
N PHE A 575 3.62 -10.20 -37.49
CA PHE A 575 4.06 -11.35 -36.70
C PHE A 575 3.77 -12.65 -37.47
N SER A 576 4.79 -13.51 -37.56
CA SER A 576 4.58 -14.89 -37.98
C SER A 576 3.85 -15.68 -36.89
N LYS A 577 3.20 -16.80 -37.26
CA LYS A 577 2.57 -17.72 -36.28
C LYS A 577 3.56 -18.16 -35.20
N GLY A 578 4.80 -18.50 -35.59
CA GLY A 578 5.86 -18.86 -34.65
C GLY A 578 6.26 -17.73 -33.70
N PHE A 579 6.36 -16.50 -34.21
CA PHE A 579 6.65 -15.33 -33.38
C PHE A 579 5.52 -15.05 -32.39
N PHE A 580 4.25 -15.10 -32.83
CA PHE A 580 3.10 -14.92 -31.96
C PHE A 580 3.00 -16.00 -30.88
N LYS A 581 3.35 -17.25 -31.22
CA LYS A 581 3.46 -18.32 -30.22
C LYS A 581 4.52 -18.00 -29.17
N GLY A 582 5.69 -17.52 -29.59
CA GLY A 582 6.74 -17.03 -28.69
C GLY A 582 6.27 -15.86 -27.83
N TRP A 583 5.51 -14.91 -28.39
CA TRP A 583 4.92 -13.78 -27.67
C TRP A 583 4.00 -14.26 -26.54
N VAL A 584 3.14 -15.24 -26.80
CA VAL A 584 2.27 -15.86 -25.78
C VAL A 584 3.10 -16.60 -24.74
N VAL A 585 4.18 -17.30 -25.10
CA VAL A 585 5.07 -17.92 -24.09
C VAL A 585 5.70 -16.88 -23.17
N VAL A 586 6.20 -15.77 -23.72
CA VAL A 586 6.74 -14.65 -22.92
C VAL A 586 5.67 -14.07 -22.01
N LEU A 587 4.43 -13.93 -22.50
CA LEU A 587 3.27 -13.48 -21.72
C LEU A 587 3.07 -14.33 -20.45
N PHE A 588 3.06 -15.66 -20.59
CA PHE A 588 2.91 -16.58 -19.45
C PHE A 588 4.09 -16.46 -18.48
N LEU A 589 5.32 -16.50 -18.97
CA LEU A 589 6.51 -16.40 -18.13
C LEU A 589 6.53 -15.08 -17.32
N TRP A 590 6.16 -13.97 -17.97
CA TRP A 590 6.10 -12.67 -17.32
C TRP A 590 4.97 -12.58 -16.29
N ALA A 591 3.80 -13.15 -16.61
CA ALA A 591 2.67 -13.24 -15.69
C ALA A 591 3.03 -14.00 -14.41
N PHE A 592 3.70 -15.15 -14.54
CA PHE A 592 4.15 -15.94 -13.38
C PHE A 592 5.27 -15.27 -12.60
N TYR A 593 6.21 -14.61 -13.28
CA TYR A 593 7.25 -13.81 -12.62
C TYR A 593 6.63 -12.71 -11.75
N ALA A 594 5.72 -11.92 -12.31
CA ALA A 594 5.09 -10.82 -11.62
C ALA A 594 4.16 -11.29 -10.50
N ALA A 595 3.38 -12.35 -10.72
CA ALA A 595 2.57 -12.96 -9.68
C ALA A 595 3.46 -13.44 -8.52
N SER A 596 4.53 -14.19 -8.81
CA SER A 596 5.44 -14.66 -7.76
C SER A 596 6.10 -13.50 -7.01
N THR A 597 6.46 -12.44 -7.71
CA THR A 597 7.13 -11.26 -7.13
C THR A 597 6.18 -10.38 -6.31
N ILE A 598 4.92 -10.24 -6.70
CA ILE A 598 3.96 -9.35 -6.02
C ILE A 598 3.16 -10.11 -4.95
N THR A 599 2.80 -11.37 -5.20
CA THR A 599 1.93 -12.15 -4.29
C THR A 599 2.74 -13.05 -3.37
N LEU A 600 3.73 -13.78 -3.89
CA LEU A 600 4.45 -14.80 -3.10
C LEU A 600 5.67 -14.23 -2.35
N LEU A 601 6.41 -13.31 -2.96
CA LEU A 601 7.63 -12.74 -2.37
C LEU A 601 7.34 -12.02 -1.04
N PRO A 602 6.31 -11.15 -0.91
CA PRO A 602 6.04 -10.50 0.38
C PRO A 602 5.63 -11.48 1.48
N LEU A 603 4.92 -12.56 1.13
CA LEU A 603 4.61 -13.65 2.07
C LEU A 603 5.87 -14.37 2.53
N TRP A 604 6.82 -14.58 1.61
CA TRP A 604 8.09 -15.21 1.92
C TRP A 604 8.99 -14.30 2.75
N GLU A 605 9.19 -13.02 2.39
CA GLU A 605 9.99 -12.07 3.17
C GLU A 605 9.39 -11.83 4.55
N GLY A 606 8.06 -11.66 4.59
CA GLY A 606 7.29 -11.51 5.81
C GLY A 606 7.14 -12.80 6.61
N ARG A 607 7.58 -13.96 6.11
CA ARG A 607 7.29 -15.27 6.74
C ARG A 607 7.74 -15.34 8.19
N HIS A 608 8.86 -14.72 8.55
CA HIS A 608 9.37 -14.77 9.92
C HIS A 608 8.52 -13.89 10.83
N SER A 609 8.09 -12.71 10.36
CA SER A 609 7.14 -11.85 11.05
C SER A 609 5.75 -12.48 11.12
N ILE A 610 5.29 -13.15 10.06
CA ILE A 610 4.01 -13.88 10.02
C ILE A 610 4.08 -15.09 10.94
N ILE A 611 5.19 -15.84 10.97
CA ILE A 611 5.41 -16.95 11.89
C ILE A 611 5.58 -16.45 13.31
N ALA A 612 6.25 -15.33 13.54
CA ALA A 612 6.40 -14.73 14.87
C ALA A 612 5.07 -14.15 15.37
N PHE A 613 4.29 -13.51 14.50
CA PHE A 613 2.95 -13.01 14.78
C PHE A 613 1.96 -14.17 14.94
N SER A 614 2.05 -15.21 14.12
CA SER A 614 1.26 -16.43 14.25
C SER A 614 1.67 -17.18 15.52
N ARG A 615 2.96 -17.22 15.87
CA ARG A 615 3.41 -17.74 17.17
C ARG A 615 3.01 -16.81 18.30
N PHE A 616 2.87 -15.51 18.09
CA PHE A 616 2.37 -14.58 19.11
C PHE A 616 0.85 -14.69 19.29
N LEU A 617 0.11 -14.97 18.22
CA LEU A 617 -1.34 -15.19 18.20
C LEU A 617 -1.72 -16.60 18.68
N PHE A 618 -0.93 -17.61 18.32
CA PHE A 618 -1.21 -19.03 18.53
C PHE A 618 -0.25 -19.69 19.55
N LYS A 619 0.68 -18.95 20.18
CA LYS A 619 1.59 -19.47 21.21
C LYS A 619 1.66 -18.49 22.40
N SER A 620 1.33 -19.03 23.57
CA SER A 620 1.60 -18.56 24.91
C SER A 620 2.75 -17.56 25.14
N LYS A 621 2.50 -16.62 26.06
CA LYS A 621 3.26 -15.42 26.44
C LYS A 621 4.71 -15.58 26.94
N ASP A 622 5.26 -16.76 27.19
CA ASP A 622 6.50 -16.83 28.00
C ASP A 622 7.83 -17.14 27.29
N LYS A 623 7.85 -17.40 25.98
CA LYS A 623 9.12 -17.38 25.21
C LYS A 623 9.30 -16.13 24.36
N THR A 624 8.34 -15.21 24.46
CA THR A 624 8.10 -14.24 23.39
C THR A 624 9.01 -13.02 23.49
N ALA A 625 9.48 -12.62 24.67
CA ALA A 625 10.32 -11.41 24.78
C ALA A 625 11.79 -11.64 24.35
N ALA A 626 12.40 -12.77 24.72
CA ALA A 626 13.82 -13.04 24.43
C ALA A 626 14.05 -13.65 23.04
N GLU A 627 13.24 -14.62 22.60
CA GLU A 627 13.42 -15.22 21.25
C GLU A 627 12.93 -14.29 20.13
N THR A 628 11.94 -13.43 20.38
CA THR A 628 11.57 -12.41 19.38
C THR A 628 12.63 -11.33 19.28
N ARG A 629 13.32 -10.96 20.38
CA ARG A 629 14.55 -10.15 20.30
C ARG A 629 15.64 -10.86 19.51
N VAL A 630 15.94 -12.13 19.77
CA VAL A 630 16.98 -12.90 19.04
C VAL A 630 16.65 -13.09 17.55
N ILE A 631 15.37 -13.19 17.16
CA ILE A 631 14.97 -13.31 15.74
C ILE A 631 14.97 -11.93 15.04
N LEU A 632 14.62 -10.86 15.75
CA LEU A 632 14.71 -9.49 15.25
C LEU A 632 16.16 -9.02 15.15
N GLU A 633 17.01 -9.42 16.09
CA GLU A 633 18.46 -9.16 16.14
C GLU A 633 19.26 -10.13 15.24
N GLY A 634 18.72 -11.30 14.90
CA GLY A 634 19.36 -12.33 14.07
C GLY A 634 19.16 -12.20 12.55
N LEU A 635 18.56 -11.10 12.08
CA LEU A 635 18.55 -10.75 10.65
C LEU A 635 19.95 -10.22 10.27
N PRO A 636 20.53 -10.66 9.13
CA PRO A 636 21.94 -10.46 8.86
C PRO A 636 22.29 -8.96 8.76
N GLU A 637 23.03 -8.47 9.75
CA GLU A 637 23.84 -7.27 9.59
C GLU A 637 24.78 -7.48 8.40
N ASN A 638 24.84 -6.50 7.51
CA ASN A 638 25.80 -6.42 6.41
C ASN A 638 27.22 -6.62 6.96
N GLN A 639 27.78 -7.83 6.83
CA GLN A 639 29.09 -8.16 7.35
C GLN A 639 30.20 -7.46 6.55
N GLY A 640 30.70 -6.35 7.09
CA GLY A 640 32.06 -5.87 6.85
C GLY A 640 33.02 -6.68 7.71
N ARG A 641 33.73 -7.63 7.09
CA ARG A 641 34.85 -8.36 7.72
C ARG A 641 36.00 -7.40 8.09
N LEU A 642 36.30 -7.33 9.38
CA LEU A 642 37.63 -7.08 9.96
C LEU A 642 37.74 -8.14 11.08
N GLY A 643 38.63 -9.11 11.02
CA GLY A 643 40.08 -8.97 10.90
C GLY A 643 40.64 -9.32 12.27
N ASP A 644 41.13 -10.56 12.40
CA ASP A 644 41.73 -11.13 13.60
C ASP A 644 42.83 -10.22 14.20
N GLY A 645 42.90 -10.16 15.54
CA GLY A 645 44.08 -9.62 16.21
C GLY A 645 43.98 -9.42 17.73
N VAL A 646 44.64 -10.34 18.47
CA VAL A 646 45.37 -10.10 19.73
C VAL A 646 44.50 -9.91 20.99
N SER A 647 44.17 -10.97 21.74
CA SER A 647 44.93 -11.67 22.81
C SER A 647 44.97 -10.96 24.18
N HIS A 648 44.42 -11.63 25.20
CA HIS A 648 45.08 -11.84 26.50
C HIS A 648 44.41 -12.99 27.31
N ASN A 649 45.09 -14.14 27.25
CA ASN A 649 45.25 -15.19 28.26
C ASN A 649 45.49 -14.62 29.68
N VAL A 650 45.24 -15.25 30.85
CA VAL A 650 44.98 -16.62 31.34
C VAL A 650 44.59 -16.51 32.82
N THR A 651 43.70 -17.37 33.35
CA THR A 651 43.97 -18.20 34.56
C THR A 651 42.87 -19.26 34.76
N ARG A 652 43.31 -20.42 35.25
CA ARG A 652 42.74 -21.77 35.09
C ARG A 652 42.41 -22.37 36.46
N SER A 653 41.62 -23.46 36.42
CA SER A 653 41.44 -24.55 37.41
C SER A 653 40.24 -24.39 38.36
N GLU A 654 39.43 -25.40 38.70
CA GLU A 654 39.58 -26.86 38.59
C GLU A 654 38.28 -27.64 38.97
N LYS A 655 38.21 -28.93 38.57
CA LYS A 655 37.33 -30.08 38.99
C LYS A 655 35.95 -30.23 38.32
N CYS A 656 35.46 -31.39 37.84
CA CYS A 656 35.86 -32.83 37.78
C CYS A 656 34.96 -33.48 36.66
N VAL A 657 35.41 -34.25 35.66
CA VAL A 657 35.63 -35.73 35.62
C VAL A 657 34.32 -36.51 35.90
N THR A 658 33.74 -37.48 35.16
CA THR A 658 33.99 -38.38 33.98
C THR A 658 32.63 -39.09 33.71
N ALA A 659 32.22 -39.64 32.54
CA ALA A 659 32.71 -40.81 31.80
C ALA A 659 31.78 -40.97 30.55
N ASP A 660 32.28 -41.03 29.31
CA ASP A 660 32.70 -42.21 28.50
C ASP A 660 31.53 -43.11 28.02
N VAL A 661 31.45 -43.69 26.81
CA VAL A 661 32.27 -43.70 25.56
C VAL A 661 31.52 -44.51 24.48
N SER A 662 31.76 -44.18 23.19
CA SER A 662 31.58 -44.98 21.95
C SER A 662 30.16 -45.40 21.51
N GLN A 663 29.75 -45.34 20.24
CA GLN A 663 30.44 -45.19 18.94
C GLN A 663 29.74 -44.15 18.06
#